data_AF-A0A448ZRY4-F1
#
_entry.id   AF-A0A448ZRY4-F1
#
_cell.length_a   1.000
_cell.length_b   1.000
_cell.length_c   1.000
_cell.angle_alpha   90.00
_cell.angle_beta   90.00
_cell.angle_gamma   90.00
#
_symmetry.space_group_name_H-M   'P 1'
#
loop_
_entity.id
_entity.type
_entity.pdbx_description
1 polymer ?
#
loop_
_entity_poly.entity_id
_entity_poly.type
_entity_poly.pdbx_seq_one_letter_code
_entity_poly.pdbx_strand_id
1 'polypeptide(L)'
;MDEGYHRPRRPASETIAYLRGLPLDIDSAHQEVARFLSKDSGAGTGADVGEHDADDDFFPQSLAAAFSALEEVKGEIASLAGDEYGSQSIEILAQIAAPYSEIASRILLNACRGYYLHLATHRYGSHVLQTILQLSSSAHSDDTGADLAMHEEAPPSLRDEGTEQSLPSLHDCIQAIVEELSPHGPDLAVHLCGSHVLRTLLCVLGGVSLEACRGGNGSNNNKRFDQTGGAIRGRLKPKKKKKKKPRADASSPTGDAAPHAGTMDVVYQTNPRVDPGLFASTLESLSSALLGTPSEDPGELQQHACHSSAGPLLIVLVRVLTYAADGAREEFSVPQGNGSDPEAAKKNANNSIADFRMGIAKTEPRYAEGSPADKAVKRILCWQEGADQQEYASDVIYGLSGEPRGSHVLETIMRLCPDGFYDSLLKYGDFLTAQTLQDYAEHPVSNFVVQTMLTTVRSKEQAETVLKVAEKVVSSGLAIDPAKKRRGILWRATELAARYRIEQDGLLKAVRLGFLSWKGESSGGSNDAEATAEEGGKKKKQRKKASSVELKDCIPELIGLRRNPGDDQRITLDAAGCRSVHHMLRFSPRLCQDVLDGIIGGLQAEDLVSIARDGLGSRCLMDGILDGPVKTPIFAGACKDLRERMAGSWTSLATDRVGHHTVKKLFRALPKIDDKARLVEELVAGGNRLHGNPMGRSVVDSCLVDAYAENRKEWRHRVGKLLSTSEEKFLSEITRQPEPKTTGGEKADGGGGREDAPVAAKAKRKRRRKRKNAEGTEGGGEEPRKAAKTSTISTEAIMNIMNVH
;
A
#
# COMPACT_ATOMS: atom_id res chain seq x y z
N MET A 1 7.20 7.15 -50.42
CA MET A 1 7.15 5.67 -50.47
C MET A 1 6.50 5.25 -49.17
N ASP A 2 5.48 4.41 -49.26
CA ASP A 2 4.53 4.09 -48.19
C ASP A 2 5.16 3.05 -47.24
N GLU A 3 5.99 3.50 -46.28
CA GLU A 3 6.73 2.63 -45.33
C GLU A 3 5.92 2.28 -44.07
N GLY A 4 4.64 2.69 -43.96
CA GLY A 4 4.01 2.86 -42.64
C GLY A 4 3.14 1.73 -42.08
N TYR A 5 2.82 0.66 -42.81
CA TYR A 5 1.89 -0.36 -42.29
C TYR A 5 2.09 -1.75 -42.88
N HIS A 6 2.98 -2.53 -42.26
CA HIS A 6 3.09 -3.95 -42.56
C HIS A 6 2.05 -4.73 -41.76
N ARG A 7 1.12 -5.36 -42.48
CA ARG A 7 0.16 -6.31 -41.92
C ARG A 7 0.68 -7.74 -42.16
N PRO A 8 0.75 -8.60 -41.13
CA PRO A 8 1.11 -9.99 -41.34
C PRO A 8 0.07 -10.69 -42.23
N ARG A 9 0.50 -11.76 -42.91
CA ARG A 9 -0.41 -12.58 -43.72
C ARG A 9 -1.45 -13.23 -42.79
N ARG A 10 -2.53 -13.76 -43.38
CA ARG A 10 -3.45 -14.60 -42.58
C ARG A 10 -2.73 -15.90 -42.21
N PRO A 11 -2.89 -16.38 -40.97
CA PRO A 11 -2.34 -17.67 -40.59
C PRO A 11 -3.00 -18.80 -41.37
N ALA A 12 -2.26 -19.87 -41.66
CA ALA A 12 -2.81 -21.05 -42.30
C ALA A 12 -3.81 -21.76 -41.36
N SER A 13 -4.92 -22.23 -41.93
CA SER A 13 -5.96 -22.93 -41.15
C SER A 13 -5.44 -24.24 -40.54
N GLU A 14 -4.49 -24.88 -41.21
CA GLU A 14 -3.82 -26.10 -40.74
C GLU A 14 -2.96 -25.80 -39.51
N THR A 15 -2.22 -24.70 -39.50
CA THR A 15 -1.43 -24.22 -38.35
C THR A 15 -2.31 -23.97 -37.13
N ILE A 16 -3.47 -23.32 -37.31
CA ILE A 16 -4.44 -23.11 -36.21
C ILE A 16 -4.99 -24.44 -35.70
N ALA A 17 -5.34 -25.37 -36.60
CA ALA A 17 -5.86 -26.68 -36.21
C ALA A 17 -4.82 -27.51 -35.44
N TYR A 18 -3.56 -27.48 -35.88
CA TYR A 18 -2.42 -28.09 -35.21
C TYR A 18 -2.26 -27.55 -33.78
N LEU A 19 -2.13 -26.22 -33.61
CA LEU A 19 -1.93 -25.61 -32.31
C LEU A 19 -3.09 -25.85 -31.33
N ARG A 20 -4.33 -25.92 -31.83
CA ARG A 20 -5.50 -26.25 -31.02
C ARG A 20 -5.60 -27.72 -30.64
N GLY A 21 -4.94 -28.60 -31.40
CA GLY A 21 -4.89 -30.02 -31.13
C GLY A 21 -3.86 -30.40 -30.06
N LEU A 22 -2.94 -29.50 -29.72
CA LEU A 22 -1.92 -29.73 -28.70
C LEU A 22 -2.56 -29.80 -27.30
N PRO A 23 -2.29 -30.84 -26.50
CA PRO A 23 -2.85 -31.00 -25.15
C PRO A 23 -2.08 -30.16 -24.12
N LEU A 24 -1.89 -28.87 -24.38
CA LEU A 24 -1.12 -27.98 -23.52
C LEU A 24 -2.01 -27.29 -22.49
N ASP A 25 -1.76 -27.57 -21.22
CA ASP A 25 -2.37 -26.90 -20.07
C ASP A 25 -1.29 -26.15 -19.27
N ILE A 26 -1.53 -24.87 -19.00
CA ILE A 26 -0.53 -23.98 -18.39
C ILE A 26 -0.21 -24.43 -16.96
N ASP A 27 -1.23 -24.74 -16.15
CA ASP A 27 -1.05 -25.14 -14.75
C ASP A 27 -0.34 -26.48 -14.64
N SER A 28 -0.67 -27.43 -15.53
CA SER A 28 -0.01 -28.73 -15.62
C SER A 28 1.46 -28.59 -16.04
N ALA A 29 1.75 -27.77 -17.05
CA ALA A 29 3.11 -27.52 -17.49
C ALA A 29 3.99 -26.90 -16.40
N HIS A 30 3.47 -25.91 -15.66
CA HIS A 30 4.21 -25.32 -14.54
C HIS A 30 4.45 -26.34 -13.40
N GLN A 31 3.51 -27.25 -13.15
CA GLN A 31 3.70 -28.32 -12.17
C GLN A 31 4.76 -29.33 -12.61
N GLU A 32 4.78 -29.71 -13.90
CA GLU A 32 5.82 -30.58 -14.47
C GLU A 32 7.20 -29.93 -14.29
N VAL A 33 7.34 -28.65 -14.65
CA VAL A 33 8.61 -27.92 -14.52
C VAL A 33 9.03 -27.76 -13.05
N ALA A 34 8.11 -27.43 -12.15
CA ALA A 34 8.41 -27.31 -10.72
C ALA A 34 8.89 -28.64 -10.12
N ARG A 35 8.26 -29.78 -10.50
CA ARG A 35 8.71 -31.11 -10.07
C ARG A 35 10.13 -31.39 -10.58
N PHE A 36 10.40 -31.09 -11.85
CA PHE A 36 11.71 -31.25 -12.46
C PHE A 36 12.81 -30.45 -11.72
N LEU A 37 12.58 -29.14 -11.49
CA LEU A 37 13.53 -28.26 -10.79
C LEU A 37 13.75 -28.62 -9.31
N SER A 38 12.72 -29.16 -8.63
CA SER A 38 12.83 -29.57 -7.23
C SER A 38 13.74 -30.79 -6.99
N LYS A 39 13.93 -31.63 -8.03
CA LYS A 39 14.80 -32.81 -7.97
C LYS A 39 16.27 -32.44 -8.22
N ASP A 40 16.53 -31.53 -9.16
CA ASP A 40 17.88 -31.12 -9.56
C ASP A 40 18.62 -30.31 -8.46
N SER A 41 17.87 -29.70 -7.54
CA SER A 41 18.40 -28.91 -6.42
C SER A 41 18.84 -29.72 -5.19
N GLY A 42 18.74 -31.07 -5.21
CA GLY A 42 19.36 -31.95 -4.21
C GLY A 42 18.82 -31.85 -2.77
N ALA A 43 17.70 -31.17 -2.54
CA ALA A 43 17.15 -30.90 -1.19
C ALA A 43 16.17 -32.00 -0.68
N GLY A 44 16.35 -33.25 -1.09
CA GLY A 44 15.62 -34.41 -0.55
C GLY A 44 16.42 -35.10 0.55
N THR A 45 16.23 -34.71 1.81
CA THR A 45 16.69 -35.50 2.96
C THR A 45 16.01 -36.85 2.96
N GLY A 46 16.79 -37.94 2.97
CA GLY A 46 16.28 -39.30 2.97
C GLY A 46 15.33 -39.58 4.14
N ALA A 47 14.11 -40.04 3.81
CA ALA A 47 13.27 -40.96 4.59
C ALA A 47 11.89 -41.10 3.92
N ASP A 48 11.80 -41.84 2.81
CA ASP A 48 10.75 -42.83 2.49
C ASP A 48 10.97 -43.27 1.04
N VAL A 49 11.61 -44.41 0.83
CA VAL A 49 11.72 -45.03 -0.51
C VAL A 49 10.47 -45.90 -0.67
N GLY A 50 9.35 -45.25 -0.98
CA GLY A 50 8.22 -45.89 -1.66
C GLY A 50 8.58 -46.06 -3.14
N GLU A 51 8.10 -47.16 -3.76
CA GLU A 51 8.38 -47.54 -5.15
C GLU A 51 8.42 -46.34 -6.12
N HIS A 52 9.59 -46.13 -6.73
CA HIS A 52 9.80 -45.15 -7.79
C HIS A 52 9.01 -45.57 -9.05
N ASP A 53 8.02 -44.79 -9.45
CA ASP A 53 7.49 -44.85 -10.82
C ASP A 53 8.60 -44.39 -11.78
N ALA A 54 8.91 -45.22 -12.78
CA ALA A 54 10.00 -45.00 -13.74
C ALA A 54 9.72 -43.89 -14.78
N ASP A 55 8.55 -43.24 -14.73
CA ASP A 55 8.13 -42.18 -15.65
C ASP A 55 8.54 -40.76 -15.18
N ASP A 56 9.25 -40.66 -14.05
CA ASP A 56 9.38 -39.43 -13.27
C ASP A 56 10.73 -38.70 -13.45
N ASP A 57 11.60 -39.20 -14.35
CA ASP A 57 12.97 -38.71 -14.63
C ASP A 57 13.10 -37.93 -15.95
N PHE A 58 12.01 -37.70 -16.69
CA PHE A 58 12.06 -37.08 -18.02
C PHE A 58 11.91 -35.55 -17.99
N PHE A 59 12.60 -34.85 -18.89
CA PHE A 59 12.37 -33.44 -19.18
C PHE A 59 10.86 -33.12 -19.35
N PRO A 60 10.36 -31.98 -18.82
CA PRO A 60 8.93 -31.66 -18.83
C PRO A 60 8.32 -31.72 -20.24
N GLN A 61 7.42 -32.67 -20.46
CA GLN A 61 6.87 -32.97 -21.79
C GLN A 61 6.06 -31.80 -22.34
N SER A 62 5.28 -31.14 -21.49
CA SER A 62 4.49 -29.96 -21.89
C SER A 62 5.39 -28.79 -22.32
N LEU A 63 6.55 -28.62 -21.68
CA LEU A 63 7.53 -27.61 -22.05
C LEU A 63 8.21 -27.94 -23.38
N ALA A 64 8.67 -29.18 -23.56
CA ALA A 64 9.26 -29.65 -24.82
C ALA A 64 8.27 -29.54 -26.00
N ALA A 65 7.00 -29.87 -25.77
CA ALA A 65 5.94 -29.73 -26.76
C ALA A 65 5.69 -28.26 -27.12
N ALA A 66 5.66 -27.36 -26.13
CA ALA A 66 5.53 -25.92 -26.38
C ALA A 66 6.72 -25.35 -27.17
N PHE A 67 7.94 -25.77 -26.85
CA PHE A 67 9.15 -25.41 -27.58
C PHE A 67 9.11 -25.88 -29.04
N SER A 68 8.74 -27.14 -29.27
CA SER A 68 8.62 -27.70 -30.63
C SER A 68 7.57 -26.96 -31.45
N ALA A 69 6.43 -26.63 -30.83
CA ALA A 69 5.37 -25.88 -31.48
C ALA A 69 5.79 -24.44 -31.83
N LEU A 70 6.56 -23.75 -30.97
CA LEU A 70 7.08 -22.42 -31.26
C LEU A 70 8.01 -22.39 -32.46
N GLU A 71 8.89 -23.39 -32.58
CA GLU A 71 9.83 -23.49 -33.70
C GLU A 71 9.08 -23.74 -35.02
N GLU A 72 8.11 -24.65 -35.03
CA GLU A 72 7.30 -24.97 -36.21
C GLU A 72 6.56 -23.74 -36.73
N VAL A 73 6.02 -22.92 -35.84
CA VAL A 73 5.16 -21.78 -36.21
C VAL A 73 5.90 -20.44 -36.24
N LYS A 74 7.23 -20.39 -36.06
CA LYS A 74 7.99 -19.14 -35.90
C LYS A 74 7.77 -18.12 -37.02
N GLY A 75 7.58 -18.58 -38.26
CA GLY A 75 7.28 -17.71 -39.42
C GLY A 75 5.85 -17.17 -39.47
N GLU A 76 4.94 -17.70 -38.67
CA GLU A 76 3.53 -17.32 -38.62
C GLU A 76 3.10 -16.69 -37.28
N ILE A 77 3.99 -16.53 -36.29
CA ILE A 77 3.66 -16.01 -34.95
C ILE A 77 2.93 -14.66 -35.01
N ALA A 78 3.41 -13.70 -35.81
CA ALA A 78 2.75 -12.40 -35.97
C ALA A 78 1.33 -12.53 -36.55
N SER A 79 1.15 -13.42 -37.53
CA SER A 79 -0.14 -13.74 -38.15
C SER A 79 -1.09 -14.37 -37.14
N LEU A 80 -0.61 -15.32 -36.36
CA LEU A 80 -1.36 -16.04 -35.32
C LEU A 80 -1.74 -15.11 -34.17
N ALA A 81 -0.84 -14.23 -33.73
CA ALA A 81 -1.12 -13.23 -32.69
C ALA A 81 -2.26 -12.27 -33.09
N GLY A 82 -2.42 -12.03 -34.40
CA GLY A 82 -3.53 -11.27 -34.98
C GLY A 82 -4.85 -12.04 -35.12
N ASP A 83 -4.88 -13.35 -34.89
CA ASP A 83 -6.07 -14.20 -35.07
C ASP A 83 -6.81 -14.47 -33.75
N GLU A 84 -8.12 -14.72 -33.81
CA GLU A 84 -8.96 -14.97 -32.63
C GLU A 84 -8.56 -16.26 -31.87
N TYR A 85 -8.22 -17.32 -32.60
CA TYR A 85 -7.80 -18.59 -32.02
C TYR A 85 -6.28 -18.67 -31.93
N GLY A 86 -5.57 -18.20 -32.96
CA GLY A 86 -4.12 -18.14 -32.98
C GLY A 86 -3.56 -17.35 -31.79
N SER A 87 -4.17 -16.22 -31.42
CA SER A 87 -3.71 -15.42 -30.29
C SER A 87 -3.73 -16.18 -28.97
N GLN A 88 -4.78 -16.98 -28.75
CA GLN A 88 -4.90 -17.82 -27.55
C GLN A 88 -3.82 -18.90 -27.53
N SER A 89 -3.56 -19.54 -28.68
CA SER A 89 -2.48 -20.53 -28.79
C SER A 89 -1.11 -19.90 -28.53
N ILE A 90 -0.81 -18.73 -29.09
CA ILE A 90 0.46 -18.04 -28.83
C ILE A 90 0.56 -17.59 -27.36
N GLU A 91 -0.51 -17.09 -26.75
CA GLU A 91 -0.51 -16.77 -25.30
C GLU A 91 -0.22 -18.00 -24.43
N ILE A 92 -0.73 -19.19 -24.79
CA ILE A 92 -0.45 -20.45 -24.08
C ILE A 92 1.02 -20.84 -24.26
N LEU A 93 1.52 -20.85 -25.49
CA LEU A 93 2.91 -21.19 -25.77
C LEU A 93 3.88 -20.25 -25.05
N ALA A 94 3.62 -18.94 -25.09
CA ALA A 94 4.44 -17.94 -24.39
C ALA A 94 4.43 -18.17 -22.87
N GLN A 95 3.26 -18.46 -22.29
CA GLN A 95 3.10 -18.73 -20.85
C GLN A 95 3.85 -19.97 -20.38
N ILE A 96 3.92 -21.01 -21.22
CA ILE A 96 4.65 -22.23 -20.89
C ILE A 96 6.16 -22.06 -21.11
N ALA A 97 6.57 -21.43 -22.22
CA ALA A 97 7.96 -21.43 -22.67
C ALA A 97 8.80 -20.25 -22.13
N ALA A 98 8.30 -19.01 -22.24
CA ALA A 98 9.10 -17.80 -21.97
C ALA A 98 9.59 -17.65 -20.51
N PRO A 99 8.83 -18.05 -19.46
CA PRO A 99 9.31 -17.98 -18.09
C PRO A 99 10.56 -18.80 -17.82
N TYR A 100 10.77 -19.87 -18.58
CA TYR A 100 11.84 -20.84 -18.38
C TYR A 100 12.93 -20.81 -19.45
N SER A 101 12.74 -20.06 -20.54
CA SER A 101 13.76 -19.91 -21.59
C SER A 101 13.83 -18.50 -22.19
N GLU A 102 15.04 -17.93 -22.18
CA GLU A 102 15.36 -16.69 -22.87
C GLU A 102 15.28 -16.85 -24.39
N ILE A 103 15.73 -18.00 -24.92
CA ILE A 103 15.70 -18.27 -26.36
C ILE A 103 14.25 -18.30 -26.87
N ALA A 104 13.32 -18.91 -26.12
CA ALA A 104 11.89 -18.86 -26.45
C ALA A 104 11.36 -17.41 -26.48
N SER A 105 11.79 -16.58 -25.53
CA SER A 105 11.47 -15.14 -25.53
C SER A 105 12.02 -14.42 -26.76
N ARG A 106 13.27 -14.68 -27.14
CA ARG A 106 13.92 -14.13 -28.34
C ARG A 106 13.20 -14.54 -29.62
N ILE A 107 12.77 -15.80 -29.74
CA ILE A 107 11.99 -16.30 -30.88
C ILE A 107 10.66 -15.55 -30.99
N LEU A 108 9.88 -15.48 -29.90
CA LEU A 108 8.57 -14.83 -29.85
C LEU A 108 8.64 -13.35 -30.25
N LEU A 109 9.61 -12.62 -29.70
CA LEU A 109 9.81 -11.20 -29.99
C LEU A 109 10.29 -11.01 -31.43
N ASN A 110 11.36 -11.69 -31.83
CA ASN A 110 11.92 -11.54 -33.17
C ASN A 110 10.93 -11.92 -34.29
N ALA A 111 10.08 -12.93 -34.07
CA ALA A 111 9.02 -13.31 -35.01
C ALA A 111 7.92 -12.24 -35.20
N CYS A 112 7.80 -11.31 -34.25
CA CYS A 112 6.86 -10.19 -34.33
C CYS A 112 7.50 -8.93 -34.94
N ARG A 113 8.82 -8.91 -35.17
CA ARG A 113 9.57 -7.76 -35.67
C ARG A 113 9.05 -7.31 -37.04
N GLY A 114 8.88 -6.00 -37.23
CA GLY A 114 8.27 -5.41 -38.42
C GLY A 114 6.74 -5.40 -38.41
N TYR A 115 6.10 -6.00 -37.40
CA TYR A 115 4.65 -6.04 -37.22
C TYR A 115 4.19 -5.51 -35.86
N TYR A 116 5.09 -4.95 -35.04
CA TYR A 116 4.76 -4.46 -33.69
C TYR A 116 3.70 -3.38 -33.73
N LEU A 117 3.74 -2.44 -34.68
CA LEU A 117 2.71 -1.40 -34.80
C LEU A 117 1.32 -2.01 -35.07
N HIS A 118 1.25 -2.96 -36.00
CA HIS A 118 0.02 -3.69 -36.30
C HIS A 118 -0.49 -4.45 -35.07
N LEU A 119 0.38 -5.21 -34.40
CA LEU A 119 0.01 -5.99 -33.23
C LEU A 119 -0.43 -5.08 -32.08
N ALA A 120 0.27 -3.98 -31.81
CA ALA A 120 -0.05 -3.05 -30.74
C ALA A 120 -1.43 -2.37 -30.91
N THR A 121 -1.86 -2.19 -32.15
CA THR A 121 -3.19 -1.63 -32.48
C THR A 121 -4.25 -2.71 -32.67
N HIS A 122 -3.88 -4.00 -32.69
CA HIS A 122 -4.81 -5.11 -32.89
C HIS A 122 -5.52 -5.54 -31.60
N ARG A 123 -6.83 -5.85 -31.70
CA ARG A 123 -7.66 -6.26 -30.54
C ARG A 123 -7.21 -7.55 -29.86
N TYR A 124 -6.50 -8.42 -30.58
CA TYR A 124 -5.90 -9.65 -30.06
C TYR A 124 -4.38 -9.53 -29.92
N GLY A 125 -3.72 -8.97 -30.95
CA GLY A 125 -2.26 -8.89 -31.02
C GLY A 125 -1.68 -8.05 -29.88
N SER A 126 -2.40 -7.02 -29.44
CA SER A 126 -1.94 -6.17 -28.35
C SER A 126 -1.90 -6.92 -27.01
N HIS A 127 -2.80 -7.89 -26.81
CA HIS A 127 -2.79 -8.75 -25.64
C HIS A 127 -1.63 -9.73 -25.70
N VAL A 128 -1.42 -10.39 -26.84
CA VAL A 128 -0.29 -11.30 -27.06
C VAL A 128 1.04 -10.59 -26.83
N LEU A 129 1.22 -9.40 -27.41
CA LEU A 129 2.45 -8.62 -27.27
C LEU A 129 2.70 -8.18 -25.82
N GLN A 130 1.65 -7.80 -25.07
CA GLN A 130 1.79 -7.53 -23.63
C GLN A 130 2.21 -8.78 -22.86
N THR A 131 1.62 -9.94 -23.16
CA THR A 131 1.94 -11.22 -22.52
C THR A 131 3.40 -11.60 -22.77
N ILE A 132 3.85 -11.55 -24.04
CA ILE A 132 5.26 -11.84 -24.39
C ILE A 132 6.19 -10.89 -23.64
N LEU A 133 5.98 -9.58 -23.73
CA LEU A 133 6.84 -8.57 -23.07
C LEU A 133 6.97 -8.80 -21.56
N GLN A 134 5.85 -9.10 -20.87
CA GLN A 134 5.86 -9.33 -19.43
C GLN A 134 6.62 -10.60 -19.05
N LEU A 135 6.38 -11.70 -19.76
CA LEU A 135 7.02 -12.99 -19.47
C LEU A 135 8.51 -12.99 -19.84
N SER A 136 8.90 -12.24 -20.87
CA SER A 136 10.31 -12.12 -21.27
C SER A 136 11.15 -11.25 -20.33
N SER A 137 10.54 -10.41 -19.51
CA SER A 137 11.28 -9.46 -18.66
C SER A 137 11.91 -10.08 -17.40
N SER A 138 11.36 -11.18 -16.88
CA SER A 138 11.84 -11.82 -15.65
C SER A 138 11.89 -13.34 -15.76
N ALA A 139 12.90 -13.96 -15.15
CA ALA A 139 12.98 -15.43 -15.06
C ALA A 139 12.09 -15.96 -13.92
N HIS A 140 11.61 -17.20 -14.05
CA HIS A 140 10.89 -17.86 -12.96
C HIS A 140 11.80 -18.02 -11.73
N SER A 141 11.27 -17.74 -10.54
CA SER A 141 12.05 -17.37 -9.34
C SER A 141 12.50 -18.55 -8.46
N ASP A 142 12.81 -19.71 -9.03
CA ASP A 142 13.46 -20.76 -8.25
C ASP A 142 14.98 -20.66 -8.46
N ASP A 143 15.70 -20.75 -7.35
CA ASP A 143 17.09 -20.34 -7.06
C ASP A 143 18.20 -20.91 -7.98
N THR A 144 17.84 -21.60 -9.07
CA THR A 144 18.78 -22.25 -9.98
C THR A 144 19.20 -21.37 -11.16
N GLY A 145 18.43 -20.33 -11.52
CA GLY A 145 18.78 -19.38 -12.59
C GLY A 145 19.05 -20.02 -13.97
N ALA A 146 18.77 -21.32 -14.12
CA ALA A 146 19.13 -22.10 -15.29
C ALA A 146 18.07 -21.92 -16.38
N ASP A 147 18.50 -21.51 -17.57
CA ASP A 147 17.67 -21.54 -18.76
C ASP A 147 17.43 -23.02 -19.15
N LEU A 148 16.18 -23.48 -19.04
CA LEU A 148 15.85 -24.88 -19.30
C LEU A 148 16.05 -25.29 -20.76
N ALA A 149 16.21 -24.35 -21.69
CA ALA A 149 16.61 -24.67 -23.06
C ALA A 149 18.07 -25.15 -23.16
N MET A 150 18.91 -24.86 -22.17
CA MET A 150 20.31 -25.31 -22.13
C MET A 150 20.47 -26.71 -21.52
N HIS A 151 19.39 -27.32 -21.03
CA HIS A 151 19.44 -28.68 -20.48
C HIS A 151 19.80 -29.71 -21.57
N GLU A 152 20.52 -30.77 -21.20
CA GLU A 152 20.99 -31.80 -22.16
C GLU A 152 19.82 -32.51 -22.85
N GLU A 153 18.70 -32.66 -22.15
CA GLU A 153 17.46 -33.28 -22.66
C GLU A 153 16.51 -32.28 -23.34
N ALA A 154 16.84 -30.98 -23.36
CA ALA A 154 16.05 -30.00 -24.09
C ALA A 154 16.12 -30.25 -25.61
N PRO A 155 15.04 -29.98 -26.37
CA PRO A 155 15.05 -30.15 -27.82
C PRO A 155 16.20 -29.38 -28.50
N PRO A 156 16.95 -29.99 -29.45
CA PRO A 156 18.08 -29.34 -30.13
C PRO A 156 17.74 -28.02 -30.82
N SER A 157 16.47 -27.86 -31.22
CA SER A 157 15.95 -26.65 -31.89
C SER A 157 16.03 -25.36 -31.08
N LEU A 158 16.31 -25.44 -29.78
CA LEU A 158 16.49 -24.26 -28.92
C LEU A 158 17.93 -24.06 -28.44
N ARG A 159 18.91 -24.77 -29.02
CA ARG A 159 20.32 -24.45 -28.81
C ARG A 159 20.71 -23.41 -29.84
N ASP A 160 21.26 -22.28 -29.40
CA ASP A 160 21.85 -21.28 -30.29
C ASP A 160 23.15 -21.87 -30.86
N GLU A 161 23.03 -22.78 -31.85
CA GLU A 161 24.15 -23.52 -32.45
C GLU A 161 24.95 -22.62 -33.41
N GLY A 162 25.34 -21.40 -32.98
CA GLY A 162 26.41 -20.59 -33.59
C GLY A 162 26.45 -20.48 -35.12
N THR A 163 25.32 -20.61 -35.82
CA THR A 163 25.24 -20.55 -37.29
C THR A 163 24.99 -19.11 -37.76
N GLU A 164 25.21 -18.81 -39.05
CA GLU A 164 25.21 -17.47 -39.67
C GLU A 164 23.90 -16.64 -39.54
N GLN A 165 22.87 -17.14 -38.83
CA GLN A 165 21.62 -16.43 -38.52
C GLN A 165 21.26 -16.52 -37.03
N SER A 166 22.20 -16.18 -36.14
CA SER A 166 21.94 -16.08 -34.69
C SER A 166 20.81 -15.08 -34.40
N LEU A 167 19.87 -15.45 -33.52
CA LEU A 167 18.80 -14.54 -33.07
C LEU A 167 19.41 -13.29 -32.39
N PRO A 168 18.78 -12.10 -32.48
CA PRO A 168 19.22 -10.94 -31.70
C PRO A 168 19.15 -11.22 -30.20
N SER A 169 19.96 -10.51 -29.39
CA SER A 169 19.89 -10.62 -27.93
C SER A 169 18.51 -10.20 -27.41
N LEU A 170 18.12 -10.63 -26.21
CA LEU A 170 16.84 -10.21 -25.62
C LEU A 170 16.76 -8.69 -25.46
N HIS A 171 17.87 -8.04 -25.11
CA HIS A 171 18.00 -6.59 -25.08
C HIS A 171 17.65 -5.96 -26.44
N ASP A 172 18.28 -6.44 -27.51
CA ASP A 172 18.07 -5.89 -28.86
C ASP A 172 16.66 -6.16 -29.38
N CYS A 173 16.07 -7.31 -29.04
CA CYS A 173 14.67 -7.62 -29.34
C CYS A 173 13.71 -6.60 -28.70
N ILE A 174 13.92 -6.24 -27.42
CA ILE A 174 13.10 -5.24 -26.72
C ILE A 174 13.35 -3.84 -27.28
N GLN A 175 14.62 -3.50 -27.57
CA GLN A 175 14.97 -2.22 -28.18
C GLN A 175 14.31 -2.04 -29.56
N ALA A 176 14.28 -3.08 -30.38
CA ALA A 176 13.64 -3.04 -31.70
C ALA A 176 12.13 -2.74 -31.63
N ILE A 177 11.44 -3.14 -30.54
CA ILE A 177 10.03 -2.76 -30.32
C ILE A 177 9.92 -1.24 -30.12
N VAL A 178 10.79 -0.67 -29.30
CA VAL A 178 10.78 0.76 -29.01
C VAL A 178 11.10 1.56 -30.26
N GLU A 179 12.10 1.13 -31.04
CA GLU A 179 12.46 1.76 -32.31
C GLU A 179 11.29 1.78 -33.31
N GLU A 180 10.55 0.67 -33.42
CA GLU A 180 9.40 0.57 -34.33
C GLU A 180 8.18 1.38 -33.84
N LEU A 181 7.91 1.39 -32.53
CA LEU A 181 6.70 2.04 -31.98
C LEU A 181 6.88 3.53 -31.69
N SER A 182 8.08 4.01 -31.39
CA SER A 182 8.32 5.40 -30.96
C SER A 182 7.87 6.46 -31.99
N PRO A 183 8.08 6.30 -33.30
CA PRO A 183 7.58 7.25 -34.30
C PRO A 183 6.05 7.43 -34.28
N HIS A 184 5.32 6.45 -33.76
CA HIS A 184 3.85 6.44 -33.64
C HIS A 184 3.38 6.69 -32.20
N GLY A 185 4.28 7.11 -31.30
CA GLY A 185 4.03 7.28 -29.87
C GLY A 185 2.76 8.09 -29.54
N PRO A 186 2.56 9.30 -30.10
CA PRO A 186 1.37 10.10 -29.86
C PRO A 186 0.06 9.40 -30.25
N ASP A 187 0.00 8.79 -31.44
CA ASP A 187 -1.19 8.06 -31.91
C ASP A 187 -1.48 6.82 -31.06
N LEU A 188 -0.43 6.08 -30.69
CA LEU A 188 -0.54 4.90 -29.85
C LEU A 188 -0.95 5.25 -28.41
N ALA A 189 -0.55 6.42 -27.90
CA ALA A 189 -0.89 6.89 -26.56
C ALA A 189 -2.41 7.04 -26.38
N VAL A 190 -3.12 7.53 -27.40
CA VAL A 190 -4.58 7.66 -27.39
C VAL A 190 -5.29 6.39 -27.83
N HIS A 191 -4.61 5.48 -28.53
CA HIS A 191 -5.21 4.23 -28.99
C HIS A 191 -5.67 3.30 -27.85
N LEU A 192 -6.85 2.70 -28.01
CA LEU A 192 -7.50 1.80 -27.03
C LEU A 192 -6.61 0.59 -26.68
N CYS A 193 -5.97 -0.01 -27.69
CA CYS A 193 -5.01 -1.11 -27.52
C CYS A 193 -3.56 -0.63 -27.30
N GLY A 194 -3.04 0.24 -28.17
CA GLY A 194 -1.66 0.72 -28.15
C GLY A 194 -1.19 1.27 -26.80
N SER A 195 -2.02 2.05 -26.11
CA SER A 195 -1.68 2.59 -24.80
C SER A 195 -1.40 1.53 -23.74
N HIS A 196 -2.01 0.34 -23.83
CA HIS A 196 -1.72 -0.78 -22.93
C HIS A 196 -0.36 -1.40 -23.24
N VAL A 197 0.00 -1.55 -24.52
CA VAL A 197 1.32 -2.03 -24.93
C VAL A 197 2.42 -1.07 -24.47
N LEU A 198 2.23 0.23 -24.69
CA LEU A 198 3.18 1.26 -24.24
C LEU A 198 3.36 1.26 -22.72
N ARG A 199 2.27 1.11 -21.94
CA ARG A 199 2.36 0.96 -20.48
C ARG A 199 3.19 -0.26 -20.07
N THR A 200 2.95 -1.41 -20.71
CA THR A 200 3.74 -2.61 -20.45
C THR A 200 5.21 -2.40 -20.81
N LEU A 201 5.49 -1.77 -21.95
CA LEU A 201 6.85 -1.50 -22.41
C LEU A 201 7.60 -0.59 -21.44
N LEU A 202 6.98 0.50 -20.98
CA LEU A 202 7.54 1.36 -19.93
C LEU A 202 7.90 0.58 -18.66
N CYS A 203 6.99 -0.28 -18.18
CA CYS A 203 7.26 -1.12 -17.00
C CYS A 203 8.45 -2.08 -17.22
N VAL A 204 8.53 -2.73 -18.39
CA VAL A 204 9.65 -3.62 -18.73
C VAL A 204 10.98 -2.86 -18.77
N LEU A 205 11.03 -1.71 -19.44
CA LEU A 205 12.23 -0.87 -19.52
C LEU A 205 12.65 -0.35 -18.14
N GLY A 206 11.70 -0.03 -17.27
CA GLY A 206 11.96 0.41 -15.91
C GLY A 206 12.26 -0.71 -14.91
N GLY A 207 12.18 -1.99 -15.31
CA GLY A 207 12.40 -3.13 -14.41
C GLY A 207 11.33 -3.24 -13.31
N VAL A 208 10.10 -2.80 -13.58
CA VAL A 208 9.00 -2.79 -12.60
C VAL A 208 7.74 -3.47 -13.16
N SER A 209 6.78 -3.71 -12.28
CA SER A 209 5.42 -4.13 -12.60
C SER A 209 4.41 -3.27 -11.84
N LEU A 210 3.17 -3.21 -12.33
CA LEU A 210 2.06 -2.56 -11.65
C LEU A 210 1.10 -3.61 -11.11
N GLU A 211 0.95 -3.66 -9.80
CA GLU A 211 0.10 -4.63 -9.11
C GLU A 211 -1.09 -3.94 -8.45
N ALA A 212 -2.27 -4.55 -8.49
CA ALA A 212 -3.42 -4.02 -7.77
C ALA A 212 -3.24 -4.26 -6.26
N CYS A 213 -3.45 -3.22 -5.42
CA CYS A 213 -3.47 -3.35 -3.96
C CYS A 213 -4.46 -4.44 -3.53
N ARG A 214 -3.97 -5.64 -3.16
CA ARG A 214 -4.82 -6.74 -2.68
C ARG A 214 -4.97 -6.69 -1.16
N GLY A 215 -6.19 -6.43 -0.71
CA GLY A 215 -6.61 -6.73 0.66
C GLY A 215 -6.75 -8.25 0.88
N GLY A 216 -5.64 -8.94 1.17
CA GLY A 216 -5.57 -10.23 1.86
C GLY A 216 -6.18 -11.48 1.21
N ASN A 217 -5.32 -12.42 0.78
CA ASN A 217 -5.26 -13.78 1.34
C ASN A 217 -4.17 -14.61 0.62
N GLY A 218 -3.25 -15.15 1.41
CA GLY A 218 -2.49 -16.35 1.08
C GLY A 218 -1.11 -16.09 0.48
N SER A 219 -0.09 -16.45 1.25
CA SER A 219 1.18 -17.00 0.77
C SER A 219 0.89 -18.18 -0.17
N ASN A 220 0.52 -17.89 -1.41
CA ASN A 220 0.66 -18.80 -2.53
C ASN A 220 1.56 -18.07 -3.52
N ASN A 221 2.86 -18.37 -3.48
CA ASN A 221 3.79 -17.95 -4.53
C ASN A 221 3.27 -18.38 -5.94
N ASN A 222 2.42 -19.41 -6.02
CA ASN A 222 1.70 -19.82 -7.23
C ASN A 222 0.63 -18.85 -7.77
N LYS A 223 0.29 -17.74 -7.08
CA LYS A 223 -0.68 -16.73 -7.60
C LYS A 223 -0.03 -15.48 -8.19
N ARG A 224 1.31 -15.42 -8.26
CA ARG A 224 2.01 -14.38 -9.04
C ARG A 224 1.56 -14.42 -10.51
N PHE A 225 1.38 -15.63 -11.04
CA PHE A 225 0.96 -15.88 -12.41
C PHE A 225 -0.38 -15.23 -12.75
N ASP A 226 -1.39 -15.34 -11.89
CA ASP A 226 -2.74 -14.80 -12.08
C ASP A 226 -2.82 -13.25 -12.18
N GLN A 227 -1.78 -12.53 -11.75
CA GLN A 227 -1.74 -11.06 -11.77
C GLN A 227 -0.75 -10.48 -12.79
N THR A 228 0.30 -11.22 -13.16
CA THR A 228 1.25 -10.79 -14.20
C THR A 228 0.89 -11.24 -15.61
N GLY A 229 -0.11 -12.11 -15.80
CA GLY A 229 -0.52 -12.53 -17.16
C GLY A 229 -1.29 -13.85 -17.29
N GLY A 230 -1.57 -14.55 -16.19
CA GLY A 230 -2.04 -15.94 -16.17
C GLY A 230 -3.47 -16.18 -16.68
N ALA A 231 -4.28 -15.14 -16.77
CA ALA A 231 -5.53 -15.22 -17.52
C ALA A 231 -5.25 -14.84 -18.97
N ILE A 232 -5.40 -15.80 -19.90
CA ILE A 232 -5.43 -15.55 -21.35
C ILE A 232 -6.31 -14.32 -21.59
N ARG A 233 -5.70 -13.21 -21.98
CA ARG A 233 -6.37 -11.90 -21.95
C ARG A 233 -7.46 -11.83 -23.02
N GLY A 234 -7.34 -12.65 -24.06
CA GLY A 234 -8.33 -12.85 -25.11
C GLY A 234 -9.46 -13.87 -24.83
N ARG A 235 -9.55 -14.49 -23.64
CA ARG A 235 -10.56 -15.56 -23.39
C ARG A 235 -12.00 -15.09 -23.63
N LEU A 236 -12.72 -15.84 -24.47
CA LEU A 236 -14.17 -15.68 -24.68
C LEU A 236 -14.92 -15.87 -23.35
N LYS A 237 -15.45 -14.78 -22.78
CA LYS A 237 -16.36 -14.90 -21.63
C LYS A 237 -17.65 -15.59 -22.09
N PRO A 238 -18.10 -16.69 -21.45
CA PRO A 238 -19.42 -17.23 -21.75
C PRO A 238 -20.46 -16.14 -21.47
N LYS A 239 -21.44 -15.97 -22.38
CA LYS A 239 -22.54 -15.00 -22.27
C LYS A 239 -23.37 -15.29 -21.00
N LYS A 240 -22.93 -14.82 -19.83
CA LYS A 240 -23.73 -14.88 -18.60
C LYS A 240 -24.92 -13.93 -18.75
N LYS A 241 -26.13 -14.47 -18.61
CA LYS A 241 -27.37 -13.67 -18.52
C LYS A 241 -27.18 -12.56 -17.50
N LYS A 242 -27.43 -11.31 -17.92
CA LYS A 242 -27.34 -10.08 -17.10
C LYS A 242 -28.29 -10.22 -15.91
N LYS A 243 -27.80 -10.72 -14.75
CA LYS A 243 -28.53 -10.55 -13.48
C LYS A 243 -28.51 -9.05 -13.17
N LYS A 244 -29.70 -8.45 -13.01
CA LYS A 244 -29.88 -7.06 -12.55
C LYS A 244 -29.05 -6.89 -11.27
N LYS A 245 -27.96 -6.11 -11.32
CA LYS A 245 -27.25 -5.69 -10.11
C LYS A 245 -28.25 -4.87 -9.27
N PRO A 246 -28.41 -5.12 -7.96
CA PRO A 246 -29.06 -4.14 -7.09
C PRO A 246 -28.26 -2.83 -7.16
N ARG A 247 -28.97 -1.68 -7.11
CA ARG A 247 -28.35 -0.36 -7.05
C ARG A 247 -27.37 -0.34 -5.88
N ALA A 248 -26.08 -0.19 -6.17
CA ALA A 248 -25.05 -0.07 -5.15
C ALA A 248 -25.10 1.35 -4.57
N ASP A 249 -25.23 1.46 -3.24
CA ASP A 249 -25.04 2.71 -2.52
C ASP A 249 -23.58 3.15 -2.68
N ALA A 250 -23.37 4.24 -3.41
CA ALA A 250 -22.07 4.84 -3.72
C ALA A 250 -21.43 5.57 -2.51
N SER A 251 -21.38 4.91 -1.35
CA SER A 251 -20.89 5.46 -0.07
C SER A 251 -19.51 4.93 0.35
N SER A 252 -18.80 4.26 -0.55
CA SER A 252 -17.40 3.87 -0.33
C SER A 252 -16.47 4.57 -1.31
N PRO A 253 -15.30 5.09 -0.88
CA PRO A 253 -14.20 5.39 -1.80
C PRO A 253 -13.63 4.11 -2.44
N THR A 254 -14.04 2.93 -1.97
CA THR A 254 -13.91 1.64 -2.68
C THR A 254 -15.21 1.33 -3.42
N GLY A 255 -15.60 2.16 -4.38
CA GLY A 255 -16.46 1.65 -5.44
C GLY A 255 -15.74 0.49 -6.14
N ASP A 256 -16.48 -0.49 -6.65
CA ASP A 256 -15.98 -1.55 -7.55
C ASP A 256 -15.38 -1.01 -8.88
N ALA A 257 -14.79 0.19 -8.87
CA ALA A 257 -13.96 0.68 -9.94
C ALA A 257 -12.61 -0.07 -9.85
N ALA A 258 -12.19 -0.64 -10.97
CA ALA A 258 -10.85 -1.21 -11.07
C ALA A 258 -9.83 -0.13 -10.64
N PRO A 259 -8.79 -0.51 -9.87
CA PRO A 259 -7.76 0.44 -9.46
C PRO A 259 -7.19 1.11 -10.72
N HIS A 260 -7.14 2.44 -10.71
CA HIS A 260 -6.49 3.16 -11.81
C HIS A 260 -4.98 3.12 -11.60
N ALA A 261 -4.20 3.33 -12.66
CA ALA A 261 -2.74 3.18 -12.65
C ALA A 261 -2.03 3.99 -11.55
N GLY A 262 -2.62 5.11 -11.10
CA GLY A 262 -2.08 5.95 -10.03
C GLY A 262 -2.21 5.33 -8.63
N THR A 263 -3.12 4.38 -8.45
CA THR A 263 -3.38 3.68 -7.17
C THR A 263 -2.82 2.25 -7.13
N MET A 264 -2.29 1.76 -8.24
CA MET A 264 -1.60 0.46 -8.28
C MET A 264 -0.26 0.56 -7.54
N ASP A 265 0.22 -0.54 -7.00
CA ASP A 265 1.55 -0.64 -6.42
C ASP A 265 2.57 -0.81 -7.54
N VAL A 266 3.68 -0.07 -7.46
CA VAL A 266 4.85 -0.34 -8.31
C VAL A 266 5.72 -1.35 -7.56
N VAL A 267 6.00 -2.48 -8.20
CA VAL A 267 6.79 -3.57 -7.62
C VAL A 267 8.00 -3.80 -8.52
N TYR A 268 9.20 -3.84 -7.95
CA TYR A 268 10.40 -4.17 -8.71
C TYR A 268 10.37 -5.63 -9.14
N GLN A 269 10.81 -5.89 -10.37
CA GLN A 269 10.92 -7.24 -10.89
C GLN A 269 11.98 -8.03 -10.10
N THR A 270 11.63 -9.26 -9.74
CA THR A 270 12.56 -10.20 -9.12
C THR A 270 13.22 -11.03 -10.22
N ASN A 271 14.55 -11.07 -10.27
CA ASN A 271 15.34 -11.80 -11.27
C ASN A 271 15.09 -11.32 -12.72
N PRO A 272 15.39 -10.05 -13.05
CA PRO A 272 15.26 -9.57 -14.42
C PRO A 272 16.26 -10.30 -15.35
N ARG A 273 15.82 -10.70 -16.54
CA ARG A 273 16.69 -11.36 -17.54
C ARG A 273 17.70 -10.41 -18.18
N VAL A 274 17.33 -9.13 -18.28
CA VAL A 274 18.17 -8.03 -18.76
C VAL A 274 18.23 -7.00 -17.65
N ASP A 275 19.43 -6.50 -17.32
CA ASP A 275 19.54 -5.41 -16.35
C ASP A 275 18.75 -4.19 -16.82
N PRO A 276 17.74 -3.71 -16.07
CA PRO A 276 17.00 -2.51 -16.41
C PRO A 276 17.87 -1.26 -16.66
N GLY A 277 19.07 -1.19 -16.08
CA GLY A 277 20.01 -0.09 -16.31
C GLY A 277 20.45 0.05 -17.77
N LEU A 278 20.49 -1.06 -18.53
CA LEU A 278 20.83 -1.05 -19.96
C LEU A 278 19.77 -0.35 -20.81
N PHE A 279 18.52 -0.28 -20.33
CA PHE A 279 17.41 0.36 -21.03
C PHE A 279 17.27 1.85 -20.76
N ALA A 280 18.17 2.49 -20.02
CA ALA A 280 18.04 3.90 -19.63
C ALA A 280 17.86 4.85 -20.84
N SER A 281 18.69 4.72 -21.88
CA SER A 281 18.59 5.53 -23.10
C SER A 281 17.32 5.23 -23.90
N THR A 282 16.95 3.94 -23.98
CA THR A 282 15.73 3.48 -24.65
C THR A 282 14.47 4.01 -23.96
N LEU A 283 14.45 4.04 -22.63
CA LEU A 283 13.38 4.60 -21.81
C LEU A 283 13.28 6.12 -22.00
N GLU A 284 14.40 6.83 -22.04
CA GLU A 284 14.43 8.28 -22.31
C GLU A 284 13.92 8.60 -23.72
N SER A 285 14.33 7.82 -24.73
CA SER A 285 13.86 7.95 -26.11
C SER A 285 12.34 7.76 -26.22
N LEU A 286 11.81 6.68 -25.63
CA LEU A 286 10.37 6.43 -25.61
C LEU A 286 9.63 7.55 -24.85
N SER A 287 10.15 7.98 -23.70
CA SER A 287 9.59 9.09 -22.94
C SER A 287 9.49 10.37 -23.78
N SER A 288 10.55 10.71 -24.51
CA SER A 288 10.58 11.88 -25.40
C SER A 288 9.50 11.78 -26.48
N ALA A 289 9.38 10.61 -27.13
CA ALA A 289 8.37 10.35 -28.15
C ALA A 289 6.93 10.49 -27.62
N LEU A 290 6.66 10.00 -26.40
CA LEU A 290 5.33 10.09 -25.77
C LEU A 290 4.96 11.51 -25.34
N LEU A 291 5.94 12.30 -24.91
CA LEU A 291 5.71 13.69 -24.52
C LEU A 291 5.62 14.63 -25.73
N GLY A 292 6.10 14.20 -26.91
CA GLY A 292 6.10 14.98 -28.14
C GLY A 292 7.15 16.09 -28.16
N THR A 293 6.98 17.10 -29.01
CA THR A 293 7.85 18.29 -29.07
C THR A 293 7.65 19.18 -27.84
N PRO A 294 8.72 19.69 -27.20
CA PRO A 294 8.60 20.65 -26.11
C PRO A 294 7.78 21.88 -26.55
N SER A 295 6.83 22.29 -25.72
CA SER A 295 6.00 23.47 -25.89
C SER A 295 5.81 24.12 -24.53
N GLU A 296 5.90 25.44 -24.48
CA GLU A 296 5.55 26.23 -23.29
C GLU A 296 4.04 26.46 -23.22
N ASP A 297 3.37 26.54 -24.37
CA ASP A 297 1.92 26.72 -24.47
C ASP A 297 1.18 25.38 -24.27
N PRO A 298 -0.02 25.40 -23.64
CA PRO A 298 -0.89 24.23 -23.55
C PRO A 298 -1.29 23.71 -24.93
N GLY A 299 -1.24 22.39 -25.11
CA GLY A 299 -1.55 21.75 -26.38
C GLY A 299 -1.96 20.29 -26.23
N GLU A 300 -1.53 19.47 -27.19
CA GLU A 300 -1.90 18.04 -27.28
C GLU A 300 -1.51 17.25 -26.03
N LEU A 301 -0.39 17.56 -25.39
CA LEU A 301 0.06 16.85 -24.19
C LEU A 301 -0.91 17.01 -23.00
N GLN A 302 -1.47 18.21 -22.81
CA GLN A 302 -2.48 18.46 -21.78
C GLN A 302 -3.80 17.74 -22.12
N GLN A 303 -4.16 17.69 -23.40
CA GLN A 303 -5.30 16.89 -23.86
C GLN A 303 -5.06 15.39 -23.61
N HIS A 304 -3.84 14.90 -23.83
CA HIS A 304 -3.44 13.53 -23.51
C HIS A 304 -3.55 13.23 -22.01
N ALA A 305 -3.15 14.16 -21.13
CA ALA A 305 -3.32 14.00 -19.68
C ALA A 305 -4.79 13.79 -19.27
N CYS A 306 -5.73 14.40 -20.00
CA CYS A 306 -7.17 14.22 -19.84
C CYS A 306 -7.75 13.02 -20.61
N HIS A 307 -6.98 12.37 -21.47
CA HIS A 307 -7.49 11.30 -22.34
C HIS A 307 -7.63 9.96 -21.60
N SER A 308 -8.67 9.19 -21.94
CA SER A 308 -8.99 7.91 -21.27
C SER A 308 -7.91 6.83 -21.40
N SER A 309 -7.12 6.86 -22.48
CA SER A 309 -5.98 5.97 -22.74
C SER A 309 -4.64 6.61 -22.36
N ALA A 310 -4.44 7.89 -22.71
CA ALA A 310 -3.14 8.53 -22.60
C ALA A 310 -2.88 9.07 -21.17
N GLY A 311 -3.91 9.51 -20.44
CA GLY A 311 -3.77 9.92 -19.04
C GLY A 311 -3.20 8.80 -18.16
N PRO A 312 -3.78 7.58 -18.18
CA PRO A 312 -3.18 6.42 -17.51
C PRO A 312 -1.76 6.09 -17.99
N LEU A 313 -1.45 6.26 -19.27
CA LEU A 313 -0.10 6.06 -19.79
C LEU A 313 0.88 7.08 -19.21
N LEU A 314 0.52 8.36 -19.13
CA LEU A 314 1.36 9.41 -18.54
C LEU A 314 1.57 9.19 -17.04
N ILE A 315 0.56 8.68 -16.33
CA ILE A 315 0.72 8.24 -14.93
C ILE A 315 1.79 7.15 -14.83
N VAL A 316 1.72 6.13 -15.69
CA VAL A 316 2.73 5.04 -15.71
C VAL A 316 4.10 5.59 -16.07
N LEU A 317 4.20 6.48 -17.06
CA LEU A 317 5.46 7.13 -17.46
C LEU A 317 6.13 7.84 -16.27
N VAL A 318 5.42 8.75 -15.60
CA VAL A 318 5.98 9.49 -14.46
C VAL A 318 6.40 8.54 -13.33
N ARG A 319 5.60 7.51 -13.04
CA ARG A 319 5.93 6.50 -12.02
C ARG A 319 7.16 5.69 -12.39
N VAL A 320 7.21 5.15 -13.61
CA VAL A 320 8.36 4.37 -14.10
C VAL A 320 9.63 5.21 -14.06
N LEU A 321 9.60 6.44 -14.58
CA LEU A 321 10.78 7.33 -14.56
C LEU A 321 11.23 7.64 -13.12
N THR A 322 10.30 7.73 -12.17
CA THR A 322 10.63 7.93 -10.75
C THR A 322 11.29 6.70 -10.13
N TYR A 323 10.75 5.50 -10.40
CA TYR A 323 11.24 4.25 -9.83
C TYR A 323 12.49 3.69 -10.53
N ALA A 324 12.74 4.07 -11.78
CA ALA A 324 13.93 3.68 -12.52
C ALA A 324 15.20 4.41 -12.06
N ALA A 325 15.07 5.52 -11.31
CA ALA A 325 16.20 6.24 -10.77
C ALA A 325 16.95 5.40 -9.71
N ASP A 326 18.29 5.42 -9.74
CA ASP A 326 19.14 4.58 -8.88
C ASP A 326 18.79 4.72 -7.39
N GLY A 327 18.62 5.95 -6.89
CA GLY A 327 18.27 6.18 -5.48
C GLY A 327 16.92 5.59 -5.06
N ALA A 328 15.92 5.61 -5.95
CA ALA A 328 14.63 4.97 -5.69
C ALA A 328 14.77 3.44 -5.70
N ARG A 329 15.54 2.91 -6.66
CA ARG A 329 15.81 1.47 -6.76
C ARG A 329 16.53 0.95 -5.53
N GLU A 330 17.55 1.63 -5.04
CA GLU A 330 18.27 1.24 -3.81
C GLU A 330 17.37 1.22 -2.57
N GLU A 331 16.49 2.22 -2.41
CA GLU A 331 15.63 2.32 -1.22
C GLU A 331 14.41 1.38 -1.26
N PHE A 332 13.82 1.15 -2.43
CA PHE A 332 12.52 0.48 -2.58
C PHE A 332 12.57 -0.91 -3.23
N SER A 333 13.72 -1.38 -3.75
CA SER A 333 13.83 -2.72 -4.38
C SER A 333 14.04 -3.86 -3.38
N VAL A 334 14.59 -3.59 -2.19
CA VAL A 334 14.85 -4.63 -1.20
C VAL A 334 13.54 -5.02 -0.51
N PRO A 335 13.16 -6.32 -0.47
CA PRO A 335 12.09 -6.79 0.40
C PRO A 335 12.49 -6.43 1.82
N GLN A 336 11.87 -5.41 2.41
CA GLN A 336 12.19 -5.00 3.77
C GLN A 336 11.78 -6.14 4.71
N GLY A 337 12.73 -7.02 5.03
CA GLY A 337 12.52 -8.14 5.93
C GLY A 337 12.02 -7.66 7.30
N ASN A 338 11.49 -8.59 8.10
CA ASN A 338 11.20 -8.38 9.53
C ASN A 338 12.51 -8.14 10.30
N GLY A 339 13.17 -7.01 10.06
CA GLY A 339 14.32 -6.56 10.82
C GLY A 339 13.89 -6.08 12.20
N SER A 340 14.68 -6.39 13.20
CA SER A 340 14.54 -5.94 14.59
C SER A 340 14.83 -4.45 14.80
N ASP A 341 15.03 -3.69 13.72
CA ASP A 341 15.30 -2.26 13.74
C ASP A 341 13.98 -1.46 13.69
N PRO A 342 13.65 -0.67 14.73
CA PRO A 342 12.40 0.09 14.80
C PRO A 342 12.25 1.18 13.71
N GLU A 343 13.33 1.65 13.08
CA GLU A 343 13.21 2.54 11.90
C GLU A 343 12.84 1.76 10.62
N ALA A 344 13.41 0.58 10.42
CA ALA A 344 13.03 -0.32 9.33
C ALA A 344 11.58 -0.82 9.51
N ALA A 345 11.14 -1.08 10.75
CA ALA A 345 9.77 -1.45 11.07
C ALA A 345 8.76 -0.32 10.76
N LYS A 346 9.15 0.96 10.88
CA LYS A 346 8.32 2.10 10.46
C LYS A 346 8.21 2.23 8.94
N LYS A 347 9.26 1.92 8.18
CA LYS A 347 9.18 1.83 6.71
C LYS A 347 8.36 0.61 6.25
N ASN A 348 8.43 -0.49 6.99
CA ASN A 348 7.60 -1.70 6.81
C ASN A 348 6.11 -1.55 7.20
N ALA A 349 5.76 -0.54 8.01
CA ALA A 349 4.41 -0.38 8.56
C ALA A 349 3.34 -0.20 7.46
N ASN A 350 3.69 0.46 6.36
CA ASN A 350 2.78 0.81 5.25
C ASN A 350 2.26 -0.39 4.43
N ASN A 351 2.63 -1.62 4.77
CA ASN A 351 2.15 -2.84 4.11
C ASN A 351 1.19 -3.67 4.96
N SER A 352 0.77 -3.18 6.14
CA SER A 352 -0.17 -3.91 6.99
C SER A 352 -1.59 -3.88 6.41
N ILE A 353 -2.32 -5.00 6.56
CA ILE A 353 -3.75 -5.03 6.20
C ILE A 353 -4.58 -4.02 7.01
N ALA A 354 -4.09 -3.60 8.19
CA ALA A 354 -4.72 -2.57 8.99
C ALA A 354 -4.58 -1.20 8.32
N ASP A 355 -3.40 -0.86 7.81
CA ASP A 355 -3.09 0.39 7.13
C ASP A 355 -3.89 0.52 5.83
N PHE A 356 -3.99 -0.57 5.05
CA PHE A 356 -4.85 -0.63 3.87
C PHE A 356 -6.33 -0.37 4.21
N ARG A 357 -6.85 -1.00 5.27
CA ARG A 357 -8.25 -0.80 5.70
C ARG A 357 -8.49 0.61 6.24
N MET A 358 -7.48 1.18 6.89
CA MET A 358 -7.44 2.56 7.34
C MET A 358 -7.25 3.54 6.19
N GLY A 359 -6.86 3.07 5.00
CA GLY A 359 -6.63 3.89 3.81
C GLY A 359 -5.38 4.77 3.93
N ILE A 360 -4.42 4.39 4.77
CA ILE A 360 -3.13 5.07 4.90
C ILE A 360 -2.39 4.90 3.57
N ALA A 361 -1.92 6.01 3.00
CA ALA A 361 -1.19 5.99 1.74
C ALA A 361 0.18 5.31 1.94
N LYS A 362 0.57 4.43 1.02
CA LYS A 362 1.91 3.85 1.03
C LYS A 362 2.96 4.93 0.74
N THR A 363 4.15 4.73 1.27
CA THR A 363 5.29 5.57 0.92
C THR A 363 5.70 5.25 -0.51
N GLU A 364 5.84 6.28 -1.33
CA GLU A 364 6.39 6.20 -2.67
C GLU A 364 7.69 7.04 -2.74
N PRO A 365 8.65 6.69 -3.61
CA PRO A 365 9.80 7.52 -3.88
C PRO A 365 9.38 8.85 -4.52
N ARG A 366 10.22 9.87 -4.36
CA ARG A 366 10.08 11.13 -5.08
C ARG A 366 11.13 11.21 -6.16
N TYR A 367 10.79 11.84 -7.28
CA TYR A 367 11.79 12.10 -8.32
C TYR A 367 12.70 13.25 -7.92
N ALA A 368 13.93 13.24 -8.42
CA ALA A 368 14.89 14.31 -8.24
C ALA A 368 14.65 15.45 -9.24
N GLU A 369 14.99 16.69 -8.85
CA GLU A 369 14.97 17.83 -9.75
C GLU A 369 15.94 17.62 -10.92
N GLY A 370 15.54 18.01 -12.13
CA GLY A 370 16.29 17.78 -13.37
C GLY A 370 16.23 16.36 -13.93
N SER A 371 15.64 15.40 -13.20
CA SER A 371 15.47 14.03 -13.68
C SER A 371 14.50 13.94 -14.87
N PRO A 372 14.50 12.84 -15.64
CA PRO A 372 13.50 12.63 -16.70
C PRO A 372 12.05 12.75 -16.21
N ALA A 373 11.76 12.29 -15.00
CA ALA A 373 10.43 12.43 -14.39
C ALA A 373 10.08 13.91 -14.12
N ASP A 374 11.02 14.70 -13.61
CA ASP A 374 10.85 16.14 -13.39
C ASP A 374 10.56 16.87 -14.70
N LYS A 375 11.36 16.60 -15.75
CA LYS A 375 11.14 17.15 -17.10
C LYS A 375 9.76 16.77 -17.64
N ALA A 376 9.33 15.52 -17.48
CA ALA A 376 8.02 15.07 -17.91
C ALA A 376 6.89 15.82 -17.19
N VAL A 377 6.98 15.96 -15.86
CA VAL A 377 5.99 16.68 -15.06
C VAL A 377 5.90 18.15 -15.44
N LYS A 378 7.05 18.83 -15.55
CA LYS A 378 7.11 20.24 -15.97
C LYS A 378 6.44 20.45 -17.33
N ARG A 379 6.67 19.54 -18.29
CA ARG A 379 6.00 19.59 -19.59
C ARG A 379 4.49 19.35 -19.51
N ILE A 380 4.04 18.38 -18.70
CA ILE A 380 2.60 18.13 -18.49
C ILE A 380 1.90 19.36 -17.91
N LEU A 381 2.57 20.10 -17.04
CA LEU A 381 2.02 21.27 -16.35
C LEU A 381 2.28 22.60 -17.08
N CYS A 382 2.91 22.61 -18.25
CA CYS A 382 3.36 23.84 -18.94
C CYS A 382 4.20 24.74 -18.00
N TRP A 383 5.10 24.13 -17.25
CA TRP A 383 5.91 24.82 -16.25
C TRP A 383 7.09 25.55 -16.91
N GLN A 384 7.18 26.86 -16.67
CA GLN A 384 8.22 27.74 -17.20
C GLN A 384 9.34 27.90 -16.16
N GLU A 385 10.51 27.30 -16.41
CA GLU A 385 11.65 27.39 -15.49
C GLU A 385 12.24 28.81 -15.46
N GLY A 386 12.55 29.30 -14.26
CA GLY A 386 13.15 30.62 -14.07
C GLY A 386 12.21 31.81 -14.28
N ALA A 387 10.93 31.58 -14.59
CA ALA A 387 9.93 32.62 -14.73
C ALA A 387 9.36 33.05 -13.36
N ASP A 388 9.24 34.37 -13.15
CA ASP A 388 8.67 34.96 -11.93
C ASP A 388 7.17 34.63 -11.74
N GLN A 389 6.46 34.41 -12.85
CA GLN A 389 5.07 34.00 -12.92
C GLN A 389 4.95 32.80 -13.86
N GLN A 390 3.96 31.94 -13.59
CA GLN A 390 3.64 30.82 -14.45
C GLN A 390 2.42 31.19 -15.27
N GLU A 391 2.61 31.46 -16.56
CA GLU A 391 1.53 31.96 -17.43
C GLU A 391 0.37 30.96 -17.54
N TYR A 392 0.67 29.68 -17.71
CA TYR A 392 -0.33 28.65 -17.98
C TYR A 392 -0.49 27.62 -16.86
N ALA A 393 0.51 27.44 -16.00
CA ALA A 393 0.51 26.33 -15.05
C ALA A 393 -0.69 26.37 -14.09
N SER A 394 -1.12 27.57 -13.66
CA SER A 394 -2.30 27.73 -12.82
C SER A 394 -3.58 27.22 -13.48
N ASP A 395 -3.82 27.61 -14.73
CA ASP A 395 -5.00 27.18 -15.50
C ASP A 395 -4.93 25.69 -15.84
N VAL A 396 -3.74 25.16 -16.15
CA VAL A 396 -3.52 23.73 -16.40
C VAL A 396 -3.77 22.92 -15.13
N ILE A 397 -3.26 23.34 -13.97
CA ILE A 397 -3.52 22.67 -12.68
C ILE A 397 -5.02 22.66 -12.38
N TYR A 398 -5.71 23.79 -12.56
CA TYR A 398 -7.15 23.88 -12.37
C TYR A 398 -7.92 22.98 -13.33
N GLY A 399 -7.60 23.04 -14.63
CA GLY A 399 -8.21 22.22 -15.68
C GLY A 399 -8.02 20.72 -15.47
N LEU A 400 -6.79 20.28 -15.17
CA LEU A 400 -6.50 18.88 -14.84
C LEU A 400 -7.28 18.43 -13.62
N SER A 401 -7.38 19.25 -12.57
CA SER A 401 -8.10 18.87 -11.35
C SER A 401 -9.57 18.55 -11.60
N GLY A 402 -10.20 19.23 -12.57
CA GLY A 402 -11.61 19.10 -12.92
C GLY A 402 -11.93 17.92 -13.85
N GLU A 403 -10.93 17.36 -14.53
CA GLU A 403 -11.14 16.28 -15.50
C GLU A 403 -10.81 14.91 -14.87
N PRO A 404 -11.68 13.89 -14.94
CA PRO A 404 -11.48 12.60 -14.26
C PRO A 404 -10.17 11.84 -14.51
N ARG A 405 -9.51 12.03 -15.66
CA ARG A 405 -8.19 11.46 -15.96
C ARG A 405 -7.09 12.44 -15.57
N GLY A 406 -7.26 13.71 -15.89
CA GLY A 406 -6.37 14.80 -15.49
C GLY A 406 -6.15 14.85 -13.97
N SER A 407 -7.20 14.61 -13.18
CA SER A 407 -7.12 14.66 -11.72
C SER A 407 -6.21 13.56 -11.20
N HIS A 408 -6.31 12.35 -11.75
CA HIS A 408 -5.43 11.24 -11.37
C HIS A 408 -3.96 11.48 -11.78
N VAL A 409 -3.72 12.19 -12.89
CA VAL A 409 -2.37 12.63 -13.29
C VAL A 409 -1.83 13.61 -12.24
N LEU A 410 -2.61 14.64 -11.89
CA LEU A 410 -2.23 15.64 -10.89
C LEU A 410 -2.02 15.03 -9.49
N GLU A 411 -2.87 14.10 -9.07
CA GLU A 411 -2.73 13.35 -7.82
C GLU A 411 -1.44 12.50 -7.81
N THR A 412 -1.02 11.97 -8.95
CA THR A 412 0.25 11.24 -9.08
C THR A 412 1.43 12.20 -8.97
N ILE A 413 1.35 13.36 -9.63
CA ILE A 413 2.37 14.41 -9.55
C ILE A 413 2.56 14.88 -8.10
N MET A 414 1.48 15.16 -7.37
CA MET A 414 1.53 15.58 -5.96
C MET A 414 2.19 14.52 -5.05
N ARG A 415 2.05 13.23 -5.36
CA ARG A 415 2.68 12.15 -4.58
C ARG A 415 4.19 12.05 -4.82
N LEU A 416 4.63 12.22 -6.06
CA LEU A 416 6.01 11.91 -6.48
C LEU A 416 6.92 13.14 -6.60
N CYS A 417 6.37 14.35 -6.61
CA CYS A 417 7.19 15.55 -6.74
C CYS A 417 8.08 15.82 -5.51
N PRO A 418 9.29 16.39 -5.73
CA PRO A 418 10.14 16.90 -4.66
C PRO A 418 9.48 18.03 -3.88
N ASP A 419 9.93 18.25 -2.64
CA ASP A 419 9.25 19.12 -1.68
C ASP A 419 9.16 20.59 -2.14
N GLY A 420 10.23 21.13 -2.75
CA GLY A 420 10.20 22.50 -3.27
C GLY A 420 9.22 22.68 -4.44
N PHE A 421 9.08 21.66 -5.29
CA PHE A 421 8.09 21.70 -6.37
C PHE A 421 6.66 21.55 -5.82
N TYR A 422 6.48 20.75 -4.78
CA TYR A 422 5.19 20.61 -4.09
C TYR A 422 4.68 21.96 -3.53
N ASP A 423 5.55 22.74 -2.88
CA ASP A 423 5.20 24.10 -2.42
C ASP A 423 4.75 24.99 -3.58
N SER A 424 5.43 24.88 -4.72
CA SER A 424 5.08 25.61 -5.93
C SER A 424 3.72 25.18 -6.49
N LEU A 425 3.41 23.88 -6.48
CA LEU A 425 2.08 23.37 -6.87
C LEU A 425 0.97 23.92 -5.97
N LEU A 426 1.19 23.99 -4.65
CA LEU A 426 0.21 24.56 -3.72
C LEU A 426 -0.04 26.05 -3.99
N LYS A 427 1.02 26.79 -4.29
CA LYS A 427 0.96 28.23 -4.61
C LYS A 427 0.23 28.47 -5.93
N TYR A 428 0.67 27.85 -7.03
CA TYR A 428 0.14 28.14 -8.37
C TYR A 428 -1.19 27.45 -8.65
N GLY A 429 -1.52 26.37 -7.94
CA GLY A 429 -2.88 25.81 -7.92
C GLY A 429 -3.84 26.54 -6.97
N ASP A 430 -3.37 27.58 -6.27
CA ASP A 430 -4.13 28.40 -5.30
C ASP A 430 -4.89 27.56 -4.24
N PHE A 431 -4.30 26.44 -3.84
CA PHE A 431 -4.90 25.50 -2.87
C PHE A 431 -4.95 26.06 -1.45
N LEU A 432 -4.19 27.12 -1.17
CA LEU A 432 -4.08 27.74 0.16
C LEU A 432 -5.08 28.90 0.36
N THR A 433 -5.88 29.24 -0.65
CA THR A 433 -6.96 30.22 -0.53
C THR A 433 -8.27 29.52 -0.15
N ALA A 434 -8.95 30.03 0.88
CA ALA A 434 -10.17 29.39 1.41
C ALA A 434 -11.31 29.27 0.39
N GLN A 435 -11.50 30.30 -0.44
CA GLN A 435 -12.52 30.27 -1.49
C GLN A 435 -12.19 29.22 -2.55
N THR A 436 -10.97 29.27 -3.09
CA THR A 436 -10.51 28.34 -4.11
C THR A 436 -10.55 26.89 -3.61
N LEU A 437 -10.03 26.61 -2.41
CA LEU A 437 -10.11 25.25 -1.84
C LEU A 437 -11.55 24.77 -1.68
N GLN A 438 -12.49 25.67 -1.37
CA GLN A 438 -13.91 25.34 -1.29
C GLN A 438 -14.49 24.98 -2.67
N ASP A 439 -14.10 25.70 -3.73
CA ASP A 439 -14.53 25.41 -5.10
C ASP A 439 -14.01 24.03 -5.56
N TYR A 440 -12.73 23.72 -5.30
CA TYR A 440 -12.14 22.40 -5.53
C TYR A 440 -12.87 21.30 -4.74
N ALA A 441 -13.21 21.57 -3.47
CA ALA A 441 -13.90 20.62 -2.60
C ALA A 441 -15.35 20.34 -3.05
N GLU A 442 -16.04 21.34 -3.60
CA GLU A 442 -17.42 21.17 -4.10
C GLU A 442 -17.44 20.35 -5.40
N HIS A 443 -16.43 20.51 -6.24
CA HIS A 443 -16.33 19.85 -7.53
C HIS A 443 -16.29 18.30 -7.42
N PRO A 444 -17.09 17.54 -8.21
CA PRO A 444 -17.18 16.08 -8.15
C PRO A 444 -15.89 15.31 -8.45
N VAL A 445 -14.92 15.96 -9.12
CA VAL A 445 -13.62 15.38 -9.44
C VAL A 445 -12.53 15.97 -8.56
N SER A 446 -12.44 17.30 -8.49
CA SER A 446 -11.32 18.02 -7.86
C SER A 446 -11.24 17.79 -6.35
N ASN A 447 -12.34 17.36 -5.70
CA ASN A 447 -12.31 16.96 -4.29
C ASN A 447 -11.34 15.80 -3.99
N PHE A 448 -11.02 14.94 -4.97
CA PHE A 448 -10.00 13.89 -4.80
C PHE A 448 -8.59 14.49 -4.81
N VAL A 449 -8.35 15.53 -5.62
CA VAL A 449 -7.10 16.31 -5.57
C VAL A 449 -6.93 16.98 -4.20
N VAL A 450 -8.00 17.52 -3.60
CA VAL A 450 -7.95 18.06 -2.22
C VAL A 450 -7.60 16.99 -1.20
N GLN A 451 -8.17 15.79 -1.32
CA GLN A 451 -7.84 14.67 -0.45
C GLN A 451 -6.37 14.24 -0.60
N THR A 452 -5.89 14.18 -1.84
CA THR A 452 -4.49 13.85 -2.13
C THR A 452 -3.54 14.94 -1.64
N MET A 453 -3.89 16.21 -1.77
CA MET A 453 -3.15 17.32 -1.17
C MET A 453 -3.01 17.12 0.35
N LEU A 454 -4.12 16.84 1.05
CA LEU A 454 -4.10 16.62 2.51
C LEU A 454 -3.23 15.43 2.95
N THR A 455 -3.14 14.36 2.15
CA THR A 455 -2.28 13.20 2.47
C THR A 455 -0.82 13.41 2.10
N THR A 456 -0.54 14.31 1.17
CA THR A 456 0.79 14.57 0.63
C THR A 456 1.51 15.74 1.30
N VAL A 457 0.98 16.30 2.37
CA VAL A 457 1.71 17.32 3.13
C VAL A 457 3.05 16.78 3.67
N ARG A 458 4.11 17.61 3.58
CA ARG A 458 5.50 17.23 3.79
C ARG A 458 6.03 17.68 5.15
N SER A 459 5.71 18.90 5.55
CA SER A 459 6.20 19.51 6.79
C SER A 459 5.08 19.87 7.76
N LYS A 460 5.46 20.16 9.00
CA LYS A 460 4.53 20.59 10.03
C LYS A 460 3.95 21.98 9.70
N GLU A 461 4.78 22.86 9.17
CA GLU A 461 4.43 24.24 8.79
C GLU A 461 3.41 24.26 7.64
N GLN A 462 3.62 23.41 6.63
CA GLN A 462 2.64 23.20 5.56
C GLN A 462 1.34 22.65 6.14
N ALA A 463 1.41 21.68 7.05
CA ALA A 463 0.23 21.06 7.64
C ALA A 463 -0.60 22.06 8.44
N GLU A 464 0.02 22.97 9.19
CA GLU A 464 -0.68 24.07 9.87
C GLU A 464 -1.41 24.98 8.89
N THR A 465 -0.76 25.33 7.78
CA THR A 465 -1.35 26.20 6.76
C THR A 465 -2.52 25.53 6.05
N VAL A 466 -2.32 24.31 5.56
CA VAL A 466 -3.35 23.53 4.84
C VAL A 466 -4.56 23.23 5.74
N LEU A 467 -4.34 22.86 7.02
CA LEU A 467 -5.43 22.56 7.94
C LEU A 467 -6.30 23.79 8.23
N LYS A 468 -5.71 24.99 8.38
CA LYS A 468 -6.47 26.23 8.59
C LYS A 468 -7.46 26.53 7.46
N VAL A 469 -7.08 26.20 6.23
CA VAL A 469 -7.93 26.38 5.05
C VAL A 469 -8.98 25.26 4.98
N ALA A 470 -8.58 24.01 5.22
CA ALA A 470 -9.48 22.86 5.26
C ALA A 470 -10.57 22.97 6.34
N GLU A 471 -10.26 23.58 7.50
CA GLU A 471 -11.24 23.88 8.55
C GLU A 471 -12.42 24.71 8.03
N LYS A 472 -12.20 25.63 7.07
CA LYS A 472 -13.27 26.42 6.46
C LYS A 472 -14.23 25.53 5.68
N VAL A 473 -13.67 24.62 4.86
CA VAL A 473 -14.43 23.63 4.10
C VAL A 473 -15.21 22.67 5.01
N VAL A 474 -14.63 22.27 6.14
CA VAL A 474 -15.34 21.43 7.13
C VAL A 474 -16.47 22.23 7.80
N SER A 475 -16.18 23.46 8.23
CA SER A 475 -17.15 24.31 8.95
C SER A 475 -18.32 24.80 8.09
N SER A 476 -18.18 24.81 6.76
CA SER A 476 -19.28 25.10 5.84
C SER A 476 -20.32 23.98 5.80
N GLY A 477 -20.00 22.80 6.32
CA GLY A 477 -20.85 21.61 6.28
C GLY A 477 -20.65 20.75 5.03
N LEU A 478 -19.87 21.21 4.05
CA LEU A 478 -19.64 20.48 2.80
C LEU A 478 -19.03 19.09 3.03
N ALA A 479 -18.00 19.01 3.90
CA ALA A 479 -17.36 17.75 4.27
C ALA A 479 -18.13 16.94 5.34
N ILE A 480 -19.28 17.43 5.81
CA ILE A 480 -20.14 16.78 6.82
C ILE A 480 -21.38 16.16 6.17
N ASP A 481 -22.01 16.88 5.24
CA ASP A 481 -23.26 16.49 4.58
C ASP A 481 -23.11 15.16 3.81
N PRO A 482 -23.83 14.09 4.22
CA PRO A 482 -23.84 12.80 3.52
C PRO A 482 -24.26 12.92 2.05
N ALA A 483 -25.13 13.88 1.70
CA ALA A 483 -25.63 14.04 0.33
C ALA A 483 -24.55 14.56 -0.62
N LYS A 484 -23.63 15.40 -0.11
CA LYS A 484 -22.52 15.97 -0.89
C LYS A 484 -21.39 14.96 -1.15
N LYS A 485 -21.29 13.89 -0.35
CA LYS A 485 -20.28 12.82 -0.48
C LYS A 485 -18.83 13.35 -0.47
N ARG A 486 -18.54 14.34 0.38
CA ARG A 486 -17.18 14.95 0.54
C ARG A 486 -16.49 14.62 1.86
N ARG A 487 -17.02 13.67 2.64
CA ARG A 487 -16.46 13.25 3.94
C ARG A 487 -15.02 12.75 3.87
N GLY A 488 -14.54 12.35 2.68
CA GLY A 488 -13.12 12.03 2.46
C GLY A 488 -12.17 13.19 2.82
N ILE A 489 -12.60 14.44 2.62
CA ILE A 489 -11.83 15.63 3.00
C ILE A 489 -11.67 15.71 4.53
N LEU A 490 -12.76 15.50 5.28
CA LEU A 490 -12.70 15.45 6.74
C LEU A 490 -11.77 14.33 7.21
N TRP A 491 -11.88 13.15 6.60
CA TRP A 491 -11.01 12.03 6.93
C TRP A 491 -9.54 12.41 6.76
N ARG A 492 -9.13 12.93 5.59
CA ARG A 492 -7.73 13.31 5.37
C ARG A 492 -7.26 14.48 6.24
N ALA A 493 -8.14 15.42 6.56
CA ALA A 493 -7.84 16.49 7.51
C ALA A 493 -7.59 15.95 8.93
N THR A 494 -8.43 15.03 9.42
CA THR A 494 -8.22 14.40 10.74
C THR A 494 -6.97 13.53 10.79
N GLU A 495 -6.66 12.81 9.71
CA GLU A 495 -5.41 12.05 9.58
C GLU A 495 -4.18 12.98 9.67
N LEU A 496 -4.19 14.08 8.91
CA LEU A 496 -3.11 15.06 8.91
C LEU A 496 -2.91 15.71 10.29
N ALA A 497 -4.02 16.13 10.94
CA ALA A 497 -4.00 16.69 12.29
C ALA A 497 -3.50 15.69 13.35
N ALA A 498 -3.81 14.40 13.19
CA ALA A 498 -3.29 13.34 14.06
C ALA A 498 -1.79 13.11 13.83
N ARG A 499 -1.35 13.06 12.57
CA ARG A 499 0.04 12.80 12.16
C ARG A 499 1.01 13.84 12.73
N TYR A 500 0.69 15.14 12.60
CA TYR A 500 1.58 16.22 13.05
C TYR A 500 1.25 16.77 14.44
N ARG A 501 0.12 16.34 15.04
CA ARG A 501 -0.37 16.81 16.35
C ARG A 501 -0.56 18.33 16.43
N ILE A 502 -1.24 18.88 15.43
CA ILE A 502 -1.49 20.31 15.26
C ILE A 502 -2.96 20.54 14.90
N GLU A 503 -3.47 21.74 15.17
CA GLU A 503 -4.84 22.19 14.80
C GLU A 503 -5.97 21.21 15.19
N GLN A 504 -5.75 20.34 16.18
CA GLN A 504 -6.70 19.30 16.58
C GLN A 504 -7.98 19.92 17.16
N ASP A 505 -7.86 20.90 18.07
CA ASP A 505 -9.00 21.59 18.67
C ASP A 505 -9.76 22.46 17.65
N GLY A 506 -9.01 23.15 16.77
CA GLY A 506 -9.56 23.93 15.66
C GLY A 506 -10.41 23.07 14.73
N LEU A 507 -9.91 21.90 14.34
CA LEU A 507 -10.63 20.95 13.50
C LEU A 507 -11.87 20.38 14.19
N LEU A 508 -11.80 20.00 15.48
CA LEU A 508 -12.98 19.54 16.23
C LEU A 508 -14.05 20.64 16.37
N LYS A 509 -13.63 21.90 16.51
CA LYS A 509 -14.52 23.06 16.45
C LYS A 509 -15.14 23.22 15.06
N ALA A 510 -14.37 23.04 13.99
CA ALA A 510 -14.86 23.10 12.62
C ALA A 510 -15.90 22.01 12.35
N VAL A 511 -15.72 20.78 12.86
CA VAL A 511 -16.72 19.69 12.76
C VAL A 511 -18.06 20.13 13.38
N ARG A 512 -18.06 20.63 14.62
CA ARG A 512 -19.29 21.13 15.28
C ARG A 512 -19.99 22.23 14.47
N LEU A 513 -19.22 23.19 13.96
CA LEU A 513 -19.76 24.25 13.10
C LEU A 513 -20.32 23.70 11.78
N GLY A 514 -19.67 22.69 11.20
CA GLY A 514 -20.13 22.03 9.98
C GLY A 514 -21.47 21.32 10.17
N PHE A 515 -21.68 20.64 11.31
CA PHE A 515 -22.97 20.03 11.64
C PHE A 515 -24.08 21.07 11.82
N LEU A 516 -23.78 22.21 12.45
CA LEU A 516 -24.74 23.33 12.56
C LEU A 516 -25.14 23.90 11.19
N SER A 517 -24.15 24.08 10.31
CA SER A 517 -24.39 24.56 8.95
C SER A 517 -25.22 23.55 8.15
N TRP A 518 -24.92 22.25 8.25
CA TRP A 518 -25.64 21.19 7.56
C TRP A 518 -27.09 21.03 8.05
N LYS A 519 -27.34 21.09 9.36
CA LYS A 519 -28.69 20.95 9.95
C LYS A 519 -29.61 22.16 9.69
N GLY A 520 -29.13 23.19 9.00
CA GLY A 520 -29.95 24.36 8.67
C GLY A 520 -30.26 25.25 9.88
N GLU A 521 -29.51 25.13 10.98
CA GLU A 521 -29.53 26.09 12.11
C GLU A 521 -28.77 27.38 11.77
N SER A 522 -29.05 27.88 10.56
CA SER A 522 -28.85 29.23 10.11
C SER A 522 -30.21 29.83 9.79
N SER A 523 -31.08 29.95 10.80
CA SER A 523 -32.32 30.71 10.66
C SER A 523 -32.08 32.19 11.01
N GLY A 524 -32.22 33.04 9.98
CA GLY A 524 -32.67 34.44 10.12
C GLY A 524 -31.62 35.49 10.45
N GLY A 525 -31.14 36.19 9.41
CA GLY A 525 -30.41 37.44 9.55
C GLY A 525 -29.83 37.90 8.23
N SER A 526 -30.62 38.69 7.50
CA SER A 526 -30.27 39.52 6.34
C SER A 526 -28.78 39.75 6.06
N ASN A 527 -28.41 39.56 4.79
CA ASN A 527 -27.14 39.89 4.15
C ASN A 527 -26.79 41.40 4.08
N ASP A 528 -27.25 42.24 5.00
CA ASP A 528 -26.99 43.68 4.96
C ASP A 528 -26.52 44.19 6.33
N ALA A 529 -25.28 43.87 6.71
CA ALA A 529 -24.43 44.67 7.61
C ALA A 529 -23.08 43.95 7.82
N GLU A 530 -22.31 43.74 6.76
CA GLU A 530 -20.91 43.28 6.90
C GLU A 530 -19.92 44.37 6.48
N ALA A 531 -19.94 45.47 7.23
CA ALA A 531 -18.80 46.36 7.38
C ALA A 531 -18.80 46.83 8.85
N THR A 532 -17.63 46.84 9.48
CA THR A 532 -17.37 47.33 10.87
C THR A 532 -17.66 46.40 12.05
N ALA A 533 -17.14 45.16 12.04
CA ALA A 533 -16.96 44.40 13.29
C ALA A 533 -15.50 43.96 13.45
N GLU A 534 -14.84 44.47 14.49
CA GLU A 534 -13.48 44.10 14.89
C GLU A 534 -13.32 42.57 15.03
N GLU A 535 -12.15 42.07 14.64
CA GLU A 535 -11.80 40.64 14.55
C GLU A 535 -12.07 39.84 15.84
N GLY A 536 -11.99 40.50 17.00
CA GLY A 536 -12.30 39.93 18.32
C GLY A 536 -13.78 39.58 18.54
N GLY A 537 -14.71 40.31 17.90
CA GLY A 537 -16.15 40.05 17.98
C GLY A 537 -16.57 38.82 17.18
N LYS A 538 -16.01 38.62 15.98
CA LYS A 538 -16.28 37.47 15.11
C LYS A 538 -15.85 36.15 15.78
N LYS A 539 -14.68 36.13 16.43
CA LYS A 539 -14.17 34.96 17.17
C LYS A 539 -15.05 34.59 18.38
N LYS A 540 -15.59 35.58 19.13
CA LYS A 540 -16.53 35.33 20.24
C LYS A 540 -17.88 34.77 19.77
N LYS A 541 -18.45 35.28 18.67
CA LYS A 541 -19.73 34.79 18.10
C LYS A 541 -19.61 33.35 17.58
N GLN A 542 -18.51 33.02 16.89
CA GLN A 542 -18.26 31.64 16.43
C GLN A 542 -18.02 30.66 17.57
N ARG A 543 -17.37 31.07 18.68
CA ARG A 543 -17.22 30.20 19.88
C ARG A 543 -18.57 29.90 20.53
N LYS A 544 -19.46 30.90 20.65
CA LYS A 544 -20.84 30.71 21.16
C LYS A 544 -21.69 29.81 20.25
N LYS A 545 -21.50 29.89 18.93
CA LYS A 545 -22.19 29.04 17.97
C LYS A 545 -21.68 27.59 18.05
N ALA A 546 -20.37 27.36 18.08
CA ALA A 546 -19.82 26.02 18.20
C ALA A 546 -20.20 25.31 19.52
N SER A 547 -20.43 26.06 20.60
CA SER A 547 -20.83 25.48 21.89
C SER A 547 -22.30 25.05 21.97
N SER A 548 -23.14 25.31 20.96
CA SER A 548 -24.53 24.85 20.95
C SER A 548 -24.70 23.40 20.51
N VAL A 549 -23.64 22.79 19.97
CA VAL A 549 -23.61 21.38 19.58
C VAL A 549 -22.42 20.73 20.25
N GLU A 550 -22.66 19.66 21.01
CA GLU A 550 -21.59 18.89 21.62
C GLU A 550 -20.96 17.94 20.59
N LEU A 551 -19.64 17.75 20.69
CA LEU A 551 -18.93 16.90 19.73
C LEU A 551 -19.41 15.45 19.82
N LYS A 552 -19.75 14.97 21.03
CA LYS A 552 -20.23 13.60 21.25
C LYS A 552 -21.48 13.26 20.45
N ASP A 553 -22.37 14.24 20.24
CA ASP A 553 -23.60 14.07 19.46
C ASP A 553 -23.33 14.01 17.94
N CYS A 554 -22.21 14.59 17.49
CA CYS A 554 -21.79 14.54 16.10
C CYS A 554 -21.26 13.15 15.69
N ILE A 555 -20.70 12.38 16.65
CA ILE A 555 -19.97 11.14 16.35
C ILE A 555 -20.87 10.04 15.76
N PRO A 556 -22.05 9.71 16.32
CA PRO A 556 -22.95 8.73 15.70
C PRO A 556 -23.34 9.08 14.26
N GLU A 557 -23.56 10.37 13.98
CA GLU A 557 -23.92 10.85 12.64
C GLU A 557 -22.74 10.80 11.65
N LEU A 558 -21.50 10.97 12.12
CA LEU A 558 -20.31 10.71 11.32
C LEU A 558 -20.16 9.23 11.02
N ILE A 559 -20.33 8.35 12.01
CA ILE A 559 -20.27 6.89 11.84
C ILE A 559 -21.31 6.43 10.81
N GLY A 560 -22.48 7.08 10.77
CA GLY A 560 -23.47 6.89 9.72
C GLY A 560 -24.04 5.48 9.68
N LEU A 561 -24.20 4.85 10.86
CA LEU A 561 -24.70 3.48 10.97
C LEU A 561 -26.12 3.38 10.44
N ARG A 562 -26.33 2.46 9.50
CA ARG A 562 -27.66 2.09 8.98
C ARG A 562 -27.84 0.58 9.05
N ARG A 563 -29.00 0.12 9.53
CA ARG A 563 -29.39 -1.30 9.50
C ARG A 563 -30.12 -1.60 8.19
N ASN A 564 -29.82 -2.76 7.59
CA ASN A 564 -30.47 -3.16 6.35
C ASN A 564 -31.91 -3.66 6.64
N PRO A 565 -32.95 -3.14 5.96
CA PRO A 565 -34.35 -3.51 6.25
C PRO A 565 -34.70 -4.99 6.04
N GLY A 566 -33.87 -5.75 5.31
CA GLY A 566 -34.08 -7.17 5.02
C GLY A 566 -33.15 -8.12 5.78
N ASP A 567 -32.21 -7.59 6.56
CA ASP A 567 -31.28 -8.35 7.39
C ASP A 567 -30.75 -7.44 8.50
N ASP A 568 -31.44 -7.44 9.64
CA ASP A 568 -31.11 -6.62 10.81
C ASP A 568 -29.71 -6.91 11.39
N GLN A 569 -29.07 -8.02 10.99
CA GLN A 569 -27.71 -8.33 11.40
C GLN A 569 -26.66 -7.61 10.55
N ARG A 570 -27.02 -7.14 9.35
CA ARG A 570 -26.09 -6.48 8.43
C ARG A 570 -26.19 -4.97 8.55
N ILE A 571 -25.17 -4.37 9.15
CA ILE A 571 -25.01 -2.91 9.21
C ILE A 571 -24.27 -2.38 7.98
N THR A 572 -24.50 -1.10 7.68
CA THR A 572 -23.69 -0.30 6.76
C THR A 572 -23.14 0.88 7.55
N LEU A 573 -21.86 1.18 7.37
CA LEU A 573 -21.16 2.28 8.02
C LEU A 573 -20.63 3.26 6.97
N ASP A 574 -20.51 4.53 7.32
CA ASP A 574 -19.82 5.52 6.49
C ASP A 574 -18.30 5.32 6.65
N ALA A 575 -17.63 4.93 5.55
CA ALA A 575 -16.20 4.62 5.58
C ALA A 575 -15.34 5.83 5.95
N ALA A 576 -15.60 6.99 5.33
CA ALA A 576 -14.83 8.20 5.59
C ALA A 576 -15.12 8.74 7.01
N GLY A 577 -16.38 8.66 7.46
CA GLY A 577 -16.79 9.00 8.81
C GLY A 577 -16.11 8.13 9.86
N CYS A 578 -16.14 6.81 9.71
CA CYS A 578 -15.47 5.88 10.64
C CYS A 578 -13.95 6.12 10.70
N ARG A 579 -13.31 6.35 9.56
CA ARG A 579 -11.87 6.66 9.51
C ARG A 579 -11.56 8.02 10.13
N SER A 580 -12.43 9.02 9.93
CA SER A 580 -12.30 10.33 10.60
C SER A 580 -12.33 10.15 12.12
N VAL A 581 -13.30 9.40 12.64
CA VAL A 581 -13.43 9.10 14.07
C VAL A 581 -12.20 8.34 14.59
N HIS A 582 -11.67 7.37 13.83
CA HIS A 582 -10.42 6.69 14.20
C HIS A 582 -9.26 7.67 14.39
N HIS A 583 -9.05 8.60 13.47
CA HIS A 583 -7.96 9.57 13.60
C HIS A 583 -8.22 10.60 14.71
N MET A 584 -9.48 10.96 14.97
CA MET A 584 -9.83 11.75 16.16
C MET A 584 -9.43 11.04 17.46
N LEU A 585 -9.54 9.70 17.53
CA LEU A 585 -9.05 8.89 18.66
C LEU A 585 -7.52 8.78 18.73
N ARG A 586 -6.79 9.39 17.80
CA ARG A 586 -5.32 9.57 17.82
C ARG A 586 -4.91 10.99 18.20
N PHE A 587 -5.86 11.88 18.49
CA PHE A 587 -5.57 13.22 18.98
C PHE A 587 -5.01 13.20 20.41
N SER A 588 -4.61 14.37 20.89
CA SER A 588 -4.20 14.57 22.28
C SER A 588 -5.29 14.00 23.22
N PRO A 589 -4.96 13.16 24.20
CA PRO A 589 -5.94 12.42 24.99
C PRO A 589 -7.08 13.27 25.58
N ARG A 590 -6.75 14.51 26.00
CA ARG A 590 -7.72 15.49 26.53
C ARG A 590 -8.86 15.85 25.56
N LEU A 591 -8.67 15.66 24.26
CA LEU A 591 -9.64 15.98 23.21
C LEU A 591 -10.49 14.76 22.81
N CYS A 592 -10.15 13.56 23.28
CA CYS A 592 -10.80 12.33 22.85
C CYS A 592 -12.04 11.96 23.68
N GLN A 593 -12.28 12.62 24.82
CA GLN A 593 -13.38 12.26 25.75
C GLN A 593 -14.74 12.30 25.05
N ASP A 594 -15.10 13.43 24.43
CA ASP A 594 -16.36 13.56 23.69
C ASP A 594 -16.45 12.55 22.53
N VAL A 595 -15.33 12.20 21.90
CA VAL A 595 -15.29 11.22 20.81
C VAL A 595 -15.64 9.82 21.34
N LEU A 596 -15.04 9.44 22.47
CA LEU A 596 -15.29 8.16 23.15
C LEU A 596 -16.73 8.08 23.66
N ASP A 597 -17.23 9.15 24.28
CA ASP A 597 -18.59 9.25 24.79
C ASP A 597 -19.62 9.16 23.65
N GLY A 598 -19.33 9.78 22.51
CA GLY A 598 -20.16 9.68 21.31
C GLY A 598 -20.24 8.28 20.71
N ILE A 599 -19.19 7.45 20.87
CA ILE A 599 -19.21 6.04 20.43
C ILE A 599 -19.90 5.16 21.48
N ILE A 600 -19.41 5.19 22.73
CA ILE A 600 -19.80 4.24 23.77
C ILE A 600 -21.18 4.59 24.34
N GLY A 601 -21.39 5.87 24.65
CA GLY A 601 -22.65 6.38 25.19
C GLY A 601 -23.67 6.77 24.12
N GLY A 602 -23.21 7.20 22.94
CA GLY A 602 -24.09 7.66 21.85
C GLY A 602 -24.74 6.56 21.00
N LEU A 603 -24.18 5.34 20.99
CA LEU A 603 -24.73 4.20 20.23
C LEU A 603 -25.53 3.24 21.13
N GLN A 604 -26.28 2.29 20.55
CA GLN A 604 -27.03 1.23 21.29
C GLN A 604 -26.26 -0.07 21.50
N ALA A 605 -26.58 -0.81 22.58
CA ALA A 605 -25.94 -2.06 23.04
C ALA A 605 -25.55 -2.98 21.86
N GLU A 606 -26.54 -3.22 21.03
CA GLU A 606 -26.53 -4.11 19.88
C GLU A 606 -25.72 -3.54 18.71
N ASP A 607 -25.69 -2.21 18.55
CA ASP A 607 -24.94 -1.56 17.47
C ASP A 607 -23.42 -1.67 17.67
N LEU A 608 -22.91 -1.53 18.90
CA LEU A 608 -21.48 -1.77 19.15
C LEU A 608 -21.10 -3.23 18.91
N VAL A 609 -22.00 -4.17 19.22
CA VAL A 609 -21.78 -5.60 18.91
C VAL A 609 -21.70 -5.81 17.39
N SER A 610 -22.63 -5.21 16.63
CA SER A 610 -22.60 -5.27 15.16
C SER A 610 -21.35 -4.60 14.57
N ILE A 611 -20.94 -3.44 15.10
CA ILE A 611 -19.69 -2.76 14.72
C ILE A 611 -18.48 -3.64 15.00
N ALA A 612 -18.44 -4.34 16.13
CA ALA A 612 -17.34 -5.24 16.48
C ALA A 612 -17.23 -6.47 15.56
N ARG A 613 -18.34 -6.89 14.92
CA ARG A 613 -18.37 -7.95 13.90
C ARG A 613 -18.12 -7.43 12.48
N ASP A 614 -18.25 -6.13 12.27
CA ASP A 614 -18.02 -5.52 10.97
C ASP A 614 -16.52 -5.28 10.70
N GLY A 615 -16.10 -5.55 9.46
CA GLY A 615 -14.68 -5.48 9.07
C GLY A 615 -14.09 -4.07 9.09
N LEU A 616 -14.91 -3.05 8.86
CA LEU A 616 -14.54 -1.63 8.93
C LEU A 616 -14.74 -1.12 10.37
N GLY A 617 -15.89 -1.40 10.97
CA GLY A 617 -16.24 -0.99 12.33
C GLY A 617 -15.25 -1.47 13.39
N SER A 618 -14.86 -2.75 13.33
CA SER A 618 -13.84 -3.31 14.22
C SER A 618 -12.47 -2.62 14.04
N ARG A 619 -12.09 -2.24 12.82
CA ARG A 619 -10.77 -1.66 12.52
C ARG A 619 -10.67 -0.15 12.71
N CYS A 620 -11.75 0.58 12.49
CA CYS A 620 -11.74 2.01 12.69
C CYS A 620 -12.14 2.36 14.13
N LEU A 621 -13.25 1.80 14.61
CA LEU A 621 -13.85 2.22 15.88
C LEU A 621 -13.31 1.40 17.05
N MET A 622 -13.37 0.07 16.99
CA MET A 622 -12.90 -0.77 18.11
C MET A 622 -11.39 -0.67 18.29
N ASP A 623 -10.60 -0.87 17.23
CA ASP A 623 -9.15 -0.64 17.24
C ASP A 623 -8.81 0.85 17.53
N GLY A 624 -9.67 1.79 17.14
CA GLY A 624 -9.54 3.20 17.52
C GLY A 624 -9.53 3.38 19.04
N ILE A 625 -10.47 2.75 19.75
CA ILE A 625 -10.58 2.79 21.21
C ILE A 625 -9.45 1.96 21.86
N LEU A 626 -9.24 0.74 21.38
CA LEU A 626 -8.41 -0.27 22.05
C LEU A 626 -6.91 -0.14 21.78
N ASP A 627 -6.52 0.46 20.66
CA ASP A 627 -5.13 0.78 20.33
C ASP A 627 -4.82 2.28 20.52
N GLY A 628 -5.77 3.05 21.08
CA GLY A 628 -5.51 4.43 21.49
C GLY A 628 -4.47 4.53 22.62
N PRO A 629 -4.23 5.72 23.17
CA PRO A 629 -3.35 5.89 24.34
C PRO A 629 -4.00 5.30 25.61
N VAL A 630 -4.21 3.98 25.66
CA VAL A 630 -4.96 3.20 26.67
C VAL A 630 -4.41 3.31 28.09
N LYS A 631 -3.17 3.77 28.23
CA LYS A 631 -2.56 4.07 29.53
C LYS A 631 -3.08 5.36 30.15
N THR A 632 -3.76 6.20 29.38
CA THR A 632 -4.37 7.43 29.89
C THR A 632 -5.68 7.12 30.61
N PRO A 633 -6.04 7.86 31.67
CA PRO A 633 -7.28 7.63 32.42
C PRO A 633 -8.53 7.65 31.54
N ILE A 634 -8.55 8.51 30.51
CA ILE A 634 -9.65 8.67 29.56
C ILE A 634 -9.91 7.37 28.78
N PHE A 635 -8.88 6.82 28.13
CA PHE A 635 -9.03 5.58 27.36
C PHE A 635 -9.17 4.34 28.26
N ALA A 636 -8.52 4.33 29.41
CA ALA A 636 -8.69 3.30 30.43
C ALA A 636 -10.15 3.21 30.91
N GLY A 637 -10.78 4.37 31.17
CA GLY A 637 -12.20 4.48 31.48
C GLY A 637 -13.07 3.96 30.33
N ALA A 638 -12.83 4.46 29.11
CA ALA A 638 -13.58 4.02 27.93
C ALA A 638 -13.48 2.51 27.66
N CYS A 639 -12.33 1.87 27.87
CA CYS A 639 -12.21 0.40 27.74
C CYS A 639 -13.06 -0.34 28.79
N LYS A 640 -13.12 0.18 30.02
CA LYS A 640 -13.98 -0.36 31.08
C LYS A 640 -15.46 -0.19 30.73
N ASP A 641 -15.85 0.99 30.27
CA ASP A 641 -17.22 1.31 29.93
C ASP A 641 -17.69 0.50 28.71
N LEU A 642 -16.82 0.33 27.70
CA LEU A 642 -17.07 -0.55 26.55
C LEU A 642 -17.32 -2.00 26.99
N ARG A 643 -16.49 -2.52 27.92
CA ARG A 643 -16.68 -3.85 28.53
C ARG A 643 -18.04 -3.98 29.20
N GLU A 644 -18.44 -2.98 29.99
CA GLU A 644 -19.71 -2.94 30.72
C GLU A 644 -20.90 -2.93 29.78
N ARG A 645 -20.83 -2.06 28.77
CA ARG A 645 -21.92 -1.81 27.84
C ARG A 645 -22.23 -3.03 26.95
N MET A 646 -21.22 -3.80 26.58
CA MET A 646 -21.37 -5.00 25.74
C MET A 646 -21.33 -6.31 26.53
N ALA A 647 -21.50 -6.26 27.86
CA ALA A 647 -21.58 -7.45 28.71
C ALA A 647 -22.69 -8.41 28.22
N GLY A 648 -22.43 -9.71 28.30
CA GLY A 648 -23.29 -10.77 27.77
C GLY A 648 -23.10 -11.08 26.28
N SER A 649 -22.35 -10.25 25.54
CA SER A 649 -22.09 -10.45 24.11
C SER A 649 -20.65 -10.90 23.79
N TRP A 650 -19.74 -10.90 24.77
CA TRP A 650 -18.31 -11.15 24.57
C TRP A 650 -18.03 -12.58 24.13
N THR A 651 -18.75 -13.57 24.68
CA THR A 651 -18.67 -14.97 24.23
C THR A 651 -19.08 -15.12 22.77
N SER A 652 -20.11 -14.37 22.33
CA SER A 652 -20.56 -14.42 20.95
C SER A 652 -19.52 -13.81 20.00
N LEU A 653 -18.95 -12.67 20.38
CA LEU A 653 -17.87 -12.01 19.64
C LEU A 653 -16.60 -12.85 19.57
N ALA A 654 -16.26 -13.58 20.64
CA ALA A 654 -15.08 -14.44 20.68
C ALA A 654 -15.13 -15.57 19.63
N THR A 655 -16.32 -15.98 19.21
CA THR A 655 -16.53 -16.98 18.15
C THR A 655 -16.72 -16.40 16.75
N ASP A 656 -16.76 -15.07 16.63
CA ASP A 656 -17.00 -14.39 15.37
C ASP A 656 -15.70 -14.22 14.54
N ARG A 657 -15.82 -14.28 13.22
CA ARG A 657 -14.69 -14.16 12.28
C ARG A 657 -13.92 -12.84 12.44
N VAL A 658 -14.59 -11.75 12.81
CA VAL A 658 -13.98 -10.44 13.03
C VAL A 658 -13.95 -10.09 14.52
N GLY A 659 -15.05 -10.34 15.23
CA GLY A 659 -15.24 -9.94 16.63
C GLY A 659 -14.21 -10.50 17.60
N HIS A 660 -13.63 -11.67 17.32
CA HIS A 660 -12.64 -12.28 18.21
C HIS A 660 -11.37 -11.43 18.36
N HIS A 661 -11.04 -10.61 17.35
CA HIS A 661 -9.94 -9.63 17.44
C HIS A 661 -10.23 -8.55 18.48
N THR A 662 -11.46 -8.02 18.48
CA THR A 662 -11.92 -7.02 19.46
C THR A 662 -11.83 -7.56 20.89
N VAL A 663 -12.24 -8.82 21.13
CA VAL A 663 -12.15 -9.46 22.46
C VAL A 663 -10.70 -9.53 22.95
N LYS A 664 -9.79 -10.01 22.08
CA LYS A 664 -8.35 -10.12 22.42
C LYS A 664 -7.72 -8.77 22.71
N LYS A 665 -8.08 -7.74 21.95
CA LYS A 665 -7.58 -6.38 22.15
C LYS A 665 -8.14 -5.74 23.41
N LEU A 666 -9.44 -5.90 23.68
CA LEU A 666 -10.06 -5.42 24.92
C LEU A 666 -9.39 -6.05 26.14
N PHE A 667 -9.18 -7.37 26.11
CA PHE A 667 -8.48 -8.05 27.20
C PHE A 667 -7.12 -7.42 27.49
N ARG A 668 -6.34 -7.06 26.45
CA ARG A 668 -5.05 -6.40 26.61
C ARG A 668 -5.18 -4.96 27.11
N ALA A 669 -6.11 -4.20 26.55
CA ALA A 669 -6.32 -2.78 26.83
C ALA A 669 -6.89 -2.51 28.23
N LEU A 670 -7.64 -3.43 28.83
CA LEU A 670 -8.17 -3.26 30.19
C LEU A 670 -7.03 -3.07 31.20
N PRO A 671 -7.02 -1.98 31.99
CA PRO A 671 -5.90 -1.64 32.87
C PRO A 671 -5.87 -2.51 34.14
N LYS A 672 -7.05 -2.82 34.71
CA LYS A 672 -7.17 -3.52 35.98
C LYS A 672 -7.38 -5.02 35.77
N ILE A 673 -6.69 -5.81 36.59
CA ILE A 673 -6.82 -7.27 36.56
C ILE A 673 -8.24 -7.75 36.86
N ASP A 674 -8.99 -7.01 37.68
CA ASP A 674 -10.38 -7.36 38.02
C ASP A 674 -11.32 -7.16 36.83
N ASP A 675 -11.09 -6.12 36.01
CA ASP A 675 -11.90 -5.92 34.79
C ASP A 675 -11.58 -6.99 33.75
N LYS A 676 -10.30 -7.39 33.63
CA LYS A 676 -9.89 -8.56 32.83
C LYS A 676 -10.57 -9.84 33.34
N ALA A 677 -10.63 -10.04 34.66
CA ALA A 677 -11.24 -11.22 35.26
C ALA A 677 -12.74 -11.30 34.97
N ARG A 678 -13.47 -10.17 35.01
CA ARG A 678 -14.90 -10.11 34.64
C ARG A 678 -15.15 -10.49 33.19
N LEU A 679 -14.29 -10.01 32.27
CA LEU A 679 -14.37 -10.40 30.86
C LEU A 679 -14.16 -11.91 30.70
N VAL A 680 -13.14 -12.47 31.36
CA VAL A 680 -12.82 -13.90 31.27
C VAL A 680 -13.88 -14.77 31.95
N GLU A 681 -14.52 -14.30 33.02
CA GLU A 681 -15.64 -14.99 33.66
C GLU A 681 -16.81 -15.20 32.70
N GLU A 682 -17.13 -14.20 31.86
CA GLU A 682 -18.13 -14.36 30.79
C GLU A 682 -17.67 -15.37 29.73
N LEU A 683 -16.40 -15.33 29.33
CA LEU A 683 -15.85 -16.25 28.33
C LEU A 683 -15.86 -17.71 28.82
N VAL A 684 -15.57 -17.96 30.11
CA VAL A 684 -15.67 -19.31 30.70
C VAL A 684 -17.09 -19.86 30.58
N ALA A 685 -18.12 -19.04 30.75
CA ALA A 685 -19.51 -19.46 30.57
C ALA A 685 -19.83 -19.90 29.13
N GLY A 686 -19.01 -19.54 28.14
CA GLY A 686 -19.11 -20.00 26.76
C GLY A 686 -18.71 -21.46 26.54
N GLY A 687 -17.88 -22.04 27.41
CA GLY A 687 -17.50 -23.45 27.42
C GLY A 687 -17.14 -24.04 26.03
N ASN A 688 -17.86 -25.09 25.63
CA ASN A 688 -17.64 -25.81 24.38
C ASN A 688 -17.77 -24.93 23.12
N ARG A 689 -18.56 -23.85 23.19
CA ARG A 689 -18.77 -22.96 22.04
C ARG A 689 -17.47 -22.26 21.62
N LEU A 690 -16.60 -21.91 22.57
CA LEU A 690 -15.29 -21.31 22.29
C LEU A 690 -14.32 -22.34 21.71
N HIS A 691 -14.27 -23.53 22.28
CA HIS A 691 -13.37 -24.60 21.87
C HIS A 691 -13.73 -25.19 20.49
N GLY A 692 -15.00 -25.14 20.12
CA GLY A 692 -15.53 -25.72 18.88
C GLY A 692 -15.11 -25.02 17.59
N ASN A 693 -14.44 -23.86 17.63
CA ASN A 693 -13.99 -23.17 16.41
C ASN A 693 -12.59 -22.51 16.56
N PRO A 694 -11.87 -22.24 15.45
CA PRO A 694 -10.52 -21.67 15.50
C PRO A 694 -10.43 -20.28 16.17
N MET A 695 -11.42 -19.41 15.94
CA MET A 695 -11.44 -18.05 16.49
C MET A 695 -11.57 -18.06 18.01
N GLY A 696 -12.50 -18.86 18.53
CA GLY A 696 -12.73 -19.05 19.96
C GLY A 696 -11.52 -19.68 20.65
N ARG A 697 -10.88 -20.69 20.06
CA ARG A 697 -9.60 -21.25 20.57
C ARG A 697 -8.52 -20.18 20.66
N SER A 698 -8.39 -19.32 19.65
CA SER A 698 -7.45 -18.19 19.70
C SER A 698 -7.72 -17.22 20.85
N VAL A 699 -8.99 -17.01 21.21
CA VAL A 699 -9.38 -16.18 22.37
C VAL A 699 -9.08 -16.90 23.69
N VAL A 700 -9.38 -18.19 23.78
CA VAL A 700 -9.06 -19.04 24.95
C VAL A 700 -7.57 -18.93 25.29
N ASP A 701 -6.71 -19.10 24.28
CA ASP A 701 -5.26 -18.98 24.44
C ASP A 701 -4.84 -17.56 24.86
N SER A 702 -5.38 -16.54 24.19
CA SER A 702 -4.94 -15.14 24.40
C SER A 702 -5.38 -14.55 25.72
N CYS A 703 -6.55 -14.97 26.23
CA CYS A 703 -7.12 -14.50 27.49
C CYS A 703 -6.86 -15.47 28.66
N LEU A 704 -6.19 -16.60 28.39
CA LEU A 704 -5.91 -17.67 29.34
C LEU A 704 -7.20 -18.20 30.01
N VAL A 705 -8.25 -18.45 29.23
CA VAL A 705 -9.59 -18.77 29.73
C VAL A 705 -9.58 -20.06 30.58
N ASP A 706 -8.89 -21.10 30.11
CA ASP A 706 -8.82 -22.39 30.83
C ASP A 706 -8.09 -22.26 32.17
N ALA A 707 -6.97 -21.51 32.19
CA ALA A 707 -6.25 -21.24 33.43
C ALA A 707 -7.11 -20.48 34.46
N TYR A 708 -8.03 -19.62 34.01
CA TYR A 708 -8.98 -18.95 34.90
C TYR A 708 -10.04 -19.91 35.44
N ALA A 709 -10.54 -20.82 34.60
CA ALA A 709 -11.53 -21.83 34.99
C ALA A 709 -10.96 -22.83 36.01
N GLU A 710 -9.71 -23.26 35.82
CA GLU A 710 -9.02 -24.20 36.71
C GLU A 710 -8.58 -23.53 38.03
N ASN A 711 -7.89 -22.39 37.95
CA ASN A 711 -7.30 -21.74 39.11
C ASN A 711 -7.17 -20.22 38.93
N ARG A 712 -8.18 -19.49 39.42
CA ARG A 712 -8.23 -18.02 39.38
C ARG A 712 -7.01 -17.34 40.02
N LYS A 713 -6.32 -17.95 41.00
CA LYS A 713 -5.10 -17.37 41.61
C LYS A 713 -3.90 -17.50 40.67
N GLU A 714 -3.73 -18.66 40.07
CA GLU A 714 -2.67 -18.92 39.09
C GLU A 714 -2.86 -18.07 37.83
N TRP A 715 -4.10 -17.94 37.34
CA TRP A 715 -4.40 -17.04 36.25
C TRP A 715 -4.01 -15.60 36.56
N ARG A 716 -4.35 -15.10 37.76
CA ARG A 716 -3.95 -13.74 38.18
C ARG A 716 -2.43 -13.57 38.20
N HIS A 717 -1.69 -14.59 38.64
CA HIS A 717 -0.24 -14.55 38.62
C HIS A 717 0.32 -14.50 37.18
N ARG A 718 -0.20 -15.34 36.27
CA ARG A 718 0.21 -15.37 34.85
C ARG A 718 -0.09 -14.06 34.13
N VAL A 719 -1.30 -13.51 34.31
CA VAL A 719 -1.68 -12.23 33.72
C VAL A 719 -0.88 -11.07 34.32
N GLY A 720 -0.65 -11.09 35.64
CA GLY A 720 0.21 -10.09 36.30
C GLY A 720 1.62 -10.06 35.73
N LYS A 721 2.21 -11.25 35.48
CA LYS A 721 3.52 -11.37 34.81
C LYS A 721 3.50 -10.84 33.38
N LEU A 722 2.43 -11.11 32.61
CA LEU A 722 2.29 -10.58 31.25
C LEU A 722 2.24 -9.03 31.23
N LEU A 723 1.63 -8.41 32.23
CA LEU A 723 1.56 -6.95 32.37
C LEU A 723 2.94 -6.35 32.71
N SER A 724 3.66 -6.92 33.68
CA SER A 724 4.98 -6.40 34.08
C SER A 724 6.02 -6.53 32.95
N THR A 725 5.99 -7.64 32.21
CA THR A 725 6.93 -7.85 31.08
C THR A 725 6.65 -6.89 29.92
N SER A 726 5.39 -6.47 29.74
CA SER A 726 4.98 -5.47 28.73
C SER A 726 5.41 -4.06 29.12
N GLU A 727 5.35 -3.72 30.42
CA GLU A 727 5.84 -2.45 30.96
C GLU A 727 7.35 -2.29 30.85
N GLU A 728 8.12 -3.35 31.12
CA GLU A 728 9.58 -3.37 30.97
C GLU A 728 10.01 -3.13 29.51
N LYS A 729 9.34 -3.78 28.55
CA LYS A 729 9.58 -3.58 27.11
C LYS A 729 9.29 -2.14 26.68
N PHE A 730 8.15 -1.59 27.10
CA PHE A 730 7.77 -0.22 26.79
C PHE A 730 8.73 0.84 27.38
N LEU A 731 9.17 0.64 28.63
CA LEU A 731 10.14 1.54 29.26
C LEU A 731 11.48 1.50 28.51
N SER A 732 11.95 0.32 28.10
CA SER A 732 13.18 0.17 27.31
C SER A 732 13.12 0.87 25.95
N GLU A 733 11.93 0.94 25.35
CA GLU A 733 11.68 1.57 24.06
C GLU A 733 11.66 3.11 24.15
N ILE A 734 11.16 3.66 25.27
CA ILE A 734 11.14 5.12 25.53
C ILE A 734 12.49 5.66 26.00
N THR A 735 13.28 4.86 26.72
CA THR A 735 14.60 5.28 27.23
C THR A 735 15.73 5.20 26.21
N ARG A 736 15.48 4.79 24.96
CA ARG A 736 16.46 4.86 23.87
C ARG A 736 16.74 6.33 23.53
N GLN A 737 17.79 6.90 24.10
CA GLN A 737 18.41 8.10 23.53
C GLN A 737 19.17 7.69 22.25
N PRO A 738 19.08 8.48 21.16
CA PRO A 738 19.95 8.26 20.02
C PRO A 738 21.39 8.56 20.45
N GLU A 739 22.25 7.55 20.46
CA GLU A 739 23.67 7.80 20.71
C GLU A 739 24.25 8.65 19.56
N PRO A 740 25.06 9.68 19.86
CA PRO A 740 25.75 10.42 18.82
C PRO A 740 26.75 9.48 18.15
N LYS A 741 26.59 9.29 16.83
CA LYS A 741 27.58 8.62 15.99
C LYS A 741 28.90 9.39 16.09
N THR A 742 29.81 8.96 16.94
CA THR A 742 31.20 9.40 16.89
C THR A 742 31.80 8.84 15.61
N THR A 743 32.21 9.75 14.73
CA THR A 743 33.03 9.49 13.55
C THR A 743 34.23 8.61 13.92
N GLY A 744 34.22 7.37 13.44
CA GLY A 744 35.35 6.46 13.55
C GLY A 744 36.49 6.99 12.68
N GLY A 745 37.54 7.48 13.33
CA GLY A 745 38.82 7.73 12.68
C GLY A 745 39.47 6.41 12.29
N GLU A 746 39.98 6.40 11.06
CA GLU A 746 40.83 5.36 10.49
C GLU A 746 41.94 4.94 11.45
N LYS A 747 42.11 3.63 11.64
CA LYS A 747 43.44 3.07 11.88
C LYS A 747 43.63 1.77 11.09
N ALA A 748 44.78 1.78 10.44
CA ALA A 748 45.26 0.86 9.45
C ALA A 748 45.59 -0.54 10.00
N ASP A 749 45.63 -1.41 9.00
CA ASP A 749 46.15 -2.76 8.88
C ASP A 749 47.43 -3.10 9.68
N GLY A 750 47.56 -4.37 10.04
CA GLY A 750 48.69 -4.93 10.77
C GLY A 750 48.38 -6.32 11.33
N GLY A 751 48.59 -7.35 10.51
CA GLY A 751 48.13 -8.72 10.75
C GLY A 751 48.98 -9.63 11.64
N GLY A 752 48.62 -10.92 11.58
CA GLY A 752 49.49 -12.06 11.93
C GLY A 752 48.97 -12.98 13.05
N GLY A 753 48.63 -14.22 12.68
CA GLY A 753 49.03 -15.41 13.45
C GLY A 753 47.97 -16.21 14.22
N ARG A 754 47.66 -17.39 13.66
CA ARG A 754 47.32 -18.72 14.26
C ARG A 754 47.82 -18.93 15.71
N GLU A 755 47.29 -19.79 16.58
CA GLU A 755 46.63 -21.10 16.47
C GLU A 755 46.12 -21.53 17.89
N ASP A 756 45.20 -22.50 17.91
CA ASP A 756 44.95 -23.54 18.93
C ASP A 756 44.32 -23.28 20.33
N ALA A 757 43.30 -24.12 20.58
CA ALA A 757 42.59 -24.42 21.83
C ALA A 757 43.50 -25.24 22.81
N PRO A 758 43.05 -25.84 23.96
CA PRO A 758 41.69 -25.99 24.49
C PRO A 758 41.50 -25.97 26.05
N VAL A 759 40.21 -25.93 26.46
CA VAL A 759 39.55 -26.75 27.53
C VAL A 759 39.84 -26.54 29.04
N ALA A 760 38.70 -26.39 29.76
CA ALA A 760 38.32 -26.95 31.08
C ALA A 760 38.36 -26.14 32.40
N ALA A 761 37.16 -26.18 33.02
CA ALA A 761 36.87 -26.54 34.42
C ALA A 761 36.71 -25.45 35.52
N LYS A 762 35.44 -25.13 35.76
CA LYS A 762 34.68 -25.24 37.04
C LYS A 762 35.49 -25.36 38.35
N ALA A 763 35.23 -24.44 39.30
CA ALA A 763 34.69 -24.72 40.66
C ALA A 763 34.62 -23.41 41.48
N LYS A 764 33.42 -22.92 41.82
CA LYS A 764 32.76 -23.08 43.14
C LYS A 764 33.68 -22.89 44.37
N ARG A 765 33.29 -21.92 45.22
CA ARG A 765 32.87 -22.09 46.65
C ARG A 765 33.51 -21.02 47.55
N LYS A 766 32.77 -19.98 47.98
CA LYS A 766 31.85 -19.91 49.14
C LYS A 766 32.56 -19.56 50.47
N ARG A 767 32.16 -18.39 51.01
CA ARG A 767 31.79 -18.05 52.41
C ARG A 767 32.82 -17.43 53.38
N ARG A 768 32.29 -16.33 53.97
CA ARG A 768 32.21 -15.92 55.40
C ARG A 768 33.39 -15.08 55.94
N ARG A 769 33.09 -13.81 56.29
CA ARG A 769 32.77 -13.27 57.66
C ARG A 769 34.04 -13.28 58.55
N LYS A 770 34.44 -12.23 59.29
CA LYS A 770 33.71 -11.13 59.97
C LYS A 770 34.79 -10.19 60.59
N ARG A 771 34.50 -8.87 60.71
CA ARG A 771 34.76 -7.91 61.84
C ARG A 771 36.15 -7.95 62.57
N LYS A 772 36.81 -6.86 63.00
CA LYS A 772 36.36 -5.54 63.54
C LYS A 772 37.63 -4.68 63.87
N ASN A 773 37.47 -3.35 63.75
CA ASN A 773 38.02 -2.20 64.52
C ASN A 773 39.44 -2.15 65.13
N ALA A 774 40.14 -1.02 64.90
CA ALA A 774 40.51 0.05 65.87
C ALA A 774 41.59 0.95 65.20
N GLU A 775 41.33 2.23 64.87
CA GLU A 775 41.51 3.48 65.65
C GLU A 775 42.91 4.13 65.59
N GLY A 776 42.93 5.45 65.31
CA GLY A 776 44.05 6.40 65.52
C GLY A 776 44.55 7.13 64.25
N THR A 777 44.03 8.33 63.90
CA THR A 777 44.67 9.70 64.00
C THR A 777 46.04 9.81 63.31
N GLU A 778 46.38 10.72 62.39
CA GLU A 778 46.06 12.14 62.07
C GLU A 778 46.11 12.30 60.52
N GLY A 779 45.48 13.26 59.81
CA GLY A 779 45.71 14.70 59.81
C GLY A 779 46.14 15.19 58.40
N GLY A 780 45.21 15.79 57.64
CA GLY A 780 45.44 16.84 56.61
C GLY A 780 45.95 16.46 55.20
N GLY A 781 45.08 16.59 54.18
CA GLY A 781 45.48 16.66 52.77
C GLY A 781 44.37 16.33 51.76
N GLU A 782 43.67 17.38 51.29
CA GLU A 782 42.97 17.59 50.00
C GLU A 782 42.13 16.47 49.30
N GLU A 783 40.84 16.82 49.11
CA GLU A 783 39.85 16.46 48.07
C GLU A 783 39.54 14.99 47.70
N PRO A 784 38.31 14.52 47.96
CA PRO A 784 37.75 13.35 47.30
C PRO A 784 36.51 13.63 46.44
N ARG A 785 36.55 12.97 45.28
CA ARG A 785 35.45 12.59 44.37
C ARG A 785 34.13 12.31 45.10
N LYS A 786 33.06 13.04 44.73
CA LYS A 786 31.68 12.68 45.07
C LYS A 786 31.12 11.69 44.05
N ALA A 787 30.76 10.51 44.54
CA ALA A 787 29.89 9.56 43.89
C ALA A 787 28.47 10.16 43.75
N ALA A 788 27.94 10.17 42.52
CA ALA A 788 26.56 10.52 42.25
C ALA A 788 25.64 9.38 42.69
N LYS A 789 24.74 9.70 43.63
CA LYS A 789 23.57 8.87 43.96
C LYS A 789 22.66 8.86 42.73
N THR A 790 22.34 7.69 42.22
CA THR A 790 21.20 7.47 41.32
C THR A 790 19.92 7.79 42.09
N SER A 791 19.39 9.00 41.88
CA SER A 791 18.04 9.36 42.31
C SER A 791 17.04 8.64 41.38
N THR A 792 16.33 7.66 41.91
CA THR A 792 15.10 7.14 41.29
C THR A 792 14.11 8.30 41.15
N ILE A 793 13.91 8.74 39.91
CA ILE A 793 12.86 9.70 39.55
C ILE A 793 11.53 8.97 39.77
N SER A 794 10.67 9.49 40.65
CA SER A 794 9.34 8.90 40.86
C SER A 794 8.48 9.10 39.61
N THR A 795 7.57 8.17 39.36
CA THR A 795 6.58 8.21 38.27
C THR A 795 5.75 9.50 38.27
N GLU A 796 5.60 10.15 39.42
CA GLU A 796 4.93 11.45 39.59
C GLU A 796 5.70 12.62 38.96
N ALA A 797 7.04 12.59 39.01
CA ALA A 797 7.88 13.62 38.39
C ALA A 797 7.88 13.52 36.85
N ILE A 798 7.70 12.30 36.30
CA ILE A 798 7.55 12.09 34.85
C ILE A 798 6.18 12.60 34.37
N MET A 799 5.11 12.42 35.16
CA MET A 799 3.78 12.97 34.81
C MET A 799 3.75 14.50 34.80
N ASN A 800 4.53 15.17 35.66
CA ASN A 800 4.61 16.64 35.65
C ASN A 800 5.41 17.20 34.46
N ILE A 801 6.33 16.44 33.86
CA ILE A 801 7.06 16.86 32.65
C ILE A 801 6.17 16.76 31.39
N MET A 802 5.13 15.92 31.42
CA MET A 802 4.17 15.77 30.30
C MET A 802 3.02 16.80 30.31
N ASN A 803 2.92 17.64 31.34
CA ASN A 803 2.03 18.80 31.37
C ASN A 803 2.87 20.09 31.27
N VAL A 804 3.19 20.48 30.04
CA VAL A 804 3.64 21.84 29.74
C VAL A 804 2.60 22.46 28.80
N HIS A 805 2.20 23.69 29.13
CA HIS A 805 1.04 24.45 28.67
C HIS A 805 0.66 24.36 27.19
#